data_AF-A0A813RWA3-F1
#
_entry.id   AF-A0A813RWA3-F1
#
_cell.length_a   1.000
_cell.length_b   1.000
_cell.length_c   1.000
_cell.angle_alpha   90.00
_cell.angle_beta   90.00
_cell.angle_gamma   90.00
#
_symmetry.space_group_name_H-M   'P 1'
#
loop_
_entity.id
_entity.type
_entity.pdbx_description
1 polymer ?
#
loop_
_entity_poly.entity_id
_entity_poly.type
_entity_poly.pdbx_seq_one_letter_code
_entity_poly.pdbx_strand_id
1 'polypeptide(L)'
;MSDAQMITRLEFLPNEILIQCFEYLNAFYIFHAFDQLNHRLNRVIRGISLCIDMEEDIDKSVFDRFCIKMLLNPQMKNQVHSLSLPSHGSGRPKNLQTKTFLSFFSLEEFQNLQRFKINADIKPIPTGFTSSYFNSESRLDFCNASFPKLRALSMSRLNHPLEDLEITNLSITNLRVDYCDMNDIYYFSKCAPMLKYLHVNTFSRSSNSSKKNTKESWLFLERLILDDVHCSSLDAFEAFLKVTPNIKSLSISSDEIDLIDAAEWERLITISLPHLDVFQFMFICSCYRNRDEIIDKFQAFQTDFWQKQHNWFIEYSVIGDKALIYTIPFAPNMDILKRHREIYRHNFKDNVNTFVNVRKLALDEEMLTNKCKAYFPNVTSLELRMNLESLSIEQTERLVKIVNPFHVKFLDISHVDNRNSSLLLKLFDQMPQLSGLSVARRAIAAFLNDDELCKYLRKVQRLHVMEYGWWITEDDLFQRNKFYEVFSNIKHLRLEHGRGIRLLSSLNRLPKLSTFEEKWVTQKSPELYRSQMASKVEQLNAIYKISIEKEEEWDDDSSDTDSDHHWYSYYDEKRKKYYYTSDTNLQSFDRSRAYSKRSQEENRKQNKTAKLPEIIFSYEISFVNTVVSATDVAQEDVSPATQSLQSCRTEAVKSVSQPVVLDWNDEASQSETSKDNVPKCLLSTSFPIDCMANNDTNIMYSTRNTTPLMIAYCYLDNSRASDPCRD
;
A
#
# COMPACT_ATOMS: atom_id res chain seq x y z
N MET A 1 -43.87 16.28 34.51
CA MET A 1 -43.54 15.38 33.38
C MET A 1 -42.03 15.44 33.23
N SER A 2 -41.31 14.39 33.64
CA SER A 2 -39.86 14.30 33.50
C SER A 2 -39.53 13.47 32.27
N ASP A 3 -38.91 14.09 31.28
CA ASP A 3 -38.33 13.37 30.14
C ASP A 3 -37.19 12.49 30.65
N ALA A 4 -37.50 11.21 30.83
CA ALA A 4 -36.49 10.19 31.02
C ALA A 4 -35.70 10.11 29.70
N GLN A 5 -34.47 10.61 29.70
CA GLN A 5 -33.46 10.22 28.74
C GLN A 5 -33.37 8.69 28.77
N MET A 6 -34.01 8.01 27.82
CA MET A 6 -33.75 6.60 27.54
C MET A 6 -32.28 6.51 27.12
N ILE A 7 -31.41 6.18 28.08
CA ILE A 7 -30.08 5.69 27.78
C ILE A 7 -30.29 4.36 27.06
N THR A 8 -30.23 4.38 25.74
CA THR A 8 -30.28 3.17 24.91
C THR A 8 -29.03 2.35 25.19
N ARG A 9 -29.13 1.38 26.10
CA ARG A 9 -28.04 0.42 26.35
C ARG A 9 -27.94 -0.53 25.16
N LEU A 10 -26.71 -0.81 24.73
CA LEU A 10 -26.42 -1.78 23.68
C LEU A 10 -27.08 -3.15 23.94
N GLU A 11 -27.21 -3.52 25.22
CA GLU A 11 -27.86 -4.74 25.69
C GLU A 11 -29.37 -4.82 25.40
N PHE A 12 -30.00 -3.72 25.01
CA PHE A 12 -31.41 -3.72 24.60
C PHE A 12 -31.59 -3.79 23.08
N LEU A 13 -30.51 -3.68 22.30
CA LEU A 13 -30.61 -3.84 20.86
C LEU A 13 -31.06 -5.27 20.50
N PRO A 14 -31.90 -5.43 19.46
CA PRO A 14 -32.21 -6.73 18.89
C PRO A 14 -30.95 -7.46 18.42
N ASN A 15 -30.99 -8.79 18.40
CA ASN A 15 -29.82 -9.59 18.01
C ASN A 15 -29.42 -9.31 16.55
N GLU A 16 -30.40 -9.04 15.68
CA GLU A 16 -30.20 -8.74 14.26
C GLU A 16 -29.32 -7.51 14.08
N ILE A 17 -29.57 -6.46 14.86
CA ILE A 17 -28.78 -5.23 14.84
C ILE A 17 -27.38 -5.48 15.39
N LEU A 18 -27.26 -6.24 16.49
CA LEU A 18 -25.95 -6.60 17.05
C LEU A 18 -25.11 -7.41 16.05
N ILE A 19 -25.73 -8.37 15.36
CA ILE A 19 -25.07 -9.19 14.34
C ILE A 19 -24.56 -8.30 13.21
N GLN A 20 -25.41 -7.42 12.67
CA GLN A 20 -25.00 -6.46 11.64
C GLN A 20 -23.84 -5.57 12.10
N CYS A 21 -23.87 -5.07 13.34
CA CYS A 21 -22.75 -4.30 13.89
C CYS A 21 -21.46 -5.13 13.98
N PHE A 22 -21.56 -6.39 14.41
CA PHE A 22 -20.41 -7.27 14.58
C PHE A 22 -19.79 -7.71 13.26
N GLU A 23 -20.56 -7.79 12.17
CA GLU A 23 -20.02 -8.09 10.83
C GLU A 23 -18.97 -7.08 10.35
N TYR A 24 -19.00 -5.83 10.86
CA TYR A 24 -18.00 -4.80 10.56
C TYR A 24 -16.79 -4.79 11.51
N LEU A 25 -16.79 -5.64 12.55
CA LEU A 25 -15.74 -5.66 13.56
C LEU A 25 -14.83 -6.87 13.39
N ASN A 26 -13.55 -6.65 13.70
CA ASN A 26 -12.57 -7.71 13.79
C ASN A 26 -12.87 -8.64 14.98
N ALA A 27 -12.70 -9.95 14.79
CA ALA A 27 -13.01 -10.97 15.80
C ALA A 27 -12.27 -10.73 17.12
N PHE A 28 -11.03 -10.21 17.07
CA PHE A 28 -10.27 -9.85 18.27
C PHE A 28 -11.05 -8.88 19.17
N TYR A 29 -11.64 -7.84 18.60
CA TYR A 29 -12.39 -6.84 19.36
C TYR A 29 -13.74 -7.36 19.83
N ILE A 30 -14.42 -8.18 19.02
CA ILE A 30 -15.71 -8.77 19.41
C ILE A 30 -15.53 -9.61 20.68
N PHE A 31 -14.54 -10.50 20.68
CA PHE A 31 -14.29 -11.36 21.82
C PHE A 31 -13.66 -10.63 23.00
N HIS A 32 -12.80 -9.63 22.75
CA HIS A 32 -12.25 -8.83 23.83
C HIS A 32 -13.32 -8.00 24.55
N ALA A 33 -14.24 -7.40 23.79
CA ALA A 33 -15.23 -6.48 24.34
C ALA A 33 -16.49 -7.17 24.86
N PHE A 34 -16.99 -8.22 24.18
CA PHE A 34 -18.32 -8.77 24.44
C PHE A 34 -18.35 -10.19 25.02
N ASP A 35 -17.24 -10.93 24.95
CA ASP A 35 -17.18 -12.27 25.50
C ASP A 35 -17.28 -12.24 27.03
N GLN A 36 -18.09 -13.13 27.59
CA GLN A 36 -18.38 -13.26 29.02
C GLN A 36 -19.11 -12.06 29.65
N LEU A 37 -19.58 -11.08 28.88
CA LEU A 37 -20.37 -9.97 29.42
C LEU A 37 -21.74 -10.43 29.93
N ASN A 38 -22.48 -11.17 29.11
CA ASN A 38 -23.75 -11.79 29.50
C ASN A 38 -24.10 -12.96 28.57
N HIS A 39 -25.03 -13.81 29.02
CA HIS A 39 -25.43 -15.02 28.30
C HIS A 39 -25.97 -14.72 26.89
N ARG A 40 -26.69 -13.61 26.71
CA ARG A 40 -27.29 -13.24 25.42
C ARG A 40 -26.21 -12.89 24.41
N LEU A 41 -25.28 -12.00 24.78
CA LEU A 41 -24.14 -11.62 23.92
C LEU A 41 -23.24 -12.82 23.64
N ASN A 42 -22.95 -13.66 24.64
CA ASN A 42 -22.18 -14.89 24.43
C ASN A 42 -22.83 -15.79 23.38
N ARG A 43 -24.16 -15.94 23.43
CA ARG A 43 -24.89 -16.72 22.43
C ARG A 43 -24.81 -16.09 21.05
N VAL A 44 -24.93 -14.76 20.95
CA VAL A 44 -24.84 -14.03 19.68
C VAL A 44 -23.44 -14.16 19.07
N ILE A 45 -22.38 -13.84 19.81
CA ILE A 45 -21.00 -13.87 19.28
C ILE A 45 -20.53 -15.27 18.90
N ARG A 46 -21.13 -16.33 19.45
CA ARG A 46 -20.86 -17.73 19.08
C ARG A 46 -21.66 -18.20 17.86
N GLY A 47 -22.63 -17.41 17.39
CA GLY A 47 -23.47 -17.72 16.24
C GLY A 47 -23.16 -16.90 14.98
N ILE A 48 -22.26 -15.92 15.05
CA ILE A 48 -21.90 -15.06 13.92
C ILE A 48 -20.74 -15.63 13.10
N SER A 49 -20.59 -15.13 11.88
CA SER A 49 -19.41 -15.37 11.05
C SER A 49 -18.30 -14.40 11.47
N LEU A 50 -17.10 -14.92 11.73
CA LEU A 50 -15.97 -14.14 12.22
C LEU A 50 -15.02 -13.73 11.09
N CYS A 51 -14.62 -12.46 11.11
CA CYS A 51 -13.54 -11.93 10.28
C CYS A 51 -12.32 -11.71 11.17
N ILE A 52 -11.19 -12.33 10.81
CA ILE A 52 -9.90 -12.13 11.47
C ILE A 52 -9.03 -11.31 10.53
N ASP A 53 -8.74 -10.07 10.92
CA ASP A 53 -7.81 -9.21 10.17
C ASP A 53 -6.58 -8.87 11.00
N MET A 54 -5.44 -9.48 10.67
CA MET A 54 -4.16 -9.18 11.31
C MET A 54 -3.43 -8.02 10.63
N GLU A 55 -4.02 -7.39 9.62
CA GLU A 55 -3.52 -6.09 9.16
C GLU A 55 -3.80 -4.98 10.16
N GLU A 56 -4.68 -5.18 11.13
CA GLU A 56 -4.92 -4.21 12.17
C GLU A 56 -3.87 -4.28 13.28
N ASP A 57 -3.65 -3.13 13.91
CA ASP A 57 -2.72 -3.00 15.00
C ASP A 57 -3.36 -3.48 16.30
N ILE A 58 -3.28 -4.80 16.53
CA ILE A 58 -3.87 -5.47 17.69
C ILE A 58 -2.87 -5.46 18.85
N ASP A 59 -3.36 -5.11 20.05
CA ASP A 59 -2.58 -5.24 21.28
C ASP A 59 -2.23 -6.71 21.54
N LYS A 60 -0.98 -6.98 21.91
CA LYS A 60 -0.49 -8.35 22.10
C LYS A 60 -1.30 -9.12 23.15
N SER A 61 -1.71 -8.48 24.25
CA SER A 61 -2.49 -9.15 25.31
C SER A 61 -3.89 -9.56 24.82
N VAL A 62 -4.47 -8.75 23.92
CA VAL A 62 -5.75 -9.04 23.27
C VAL A 62 -5.59 -10.18 22.29
N PHE A 63 -4.55 -10.13 21.47
CA PHE A 63 -4.19 -11.18 20.51
C PHE A 63 -3.95 -12.54 21.20
N ASP A 64 -3.07 -12.58 22.20
CA ASP A 64 -2.72 -13.80 22.94
C ASP A 64 -3.95 -14.42 23.61
N ARG A 65 -4.78 -13.59 24.27
CA ARG A 65 -6.03 -14.06 24.91
C ARG A 65 -7.01 -14.62 23.89
N PHE A 66 -7.12 -13.99 22.73
CA PHE A 66 -7.97 -14.49 21.64
C PHE A 66 -7.48 -15.84 21.13
N CYS A 67 -6.18 -15.98 20.87
CA CYS A 67 -5.57 -17.24 20.44
C CYS A 67 -5.83 -18.36 21.47
N ILE A 68 -5.62 -18.09 22.77
CA ILE A 68 -5.93 -19.04 23.84
C ILE A 68 -7.42 -19.43 23.84
N LYS A 69 -8.34 -18.46 23.73
CA LYS A 69 -9.78 -18.74 23.67
C LYS A 69 -10.15 -19.61 22.47
N MET A 70 -9.56 -19.35 21.31
CA MET A 70 -9.80 -20.12 20.09
C MET A 70 -9.20 -21.53 20.15
N LEU A 71 -8.06 -21.72 20.81
CA LEU A 71 -7.49 -23.04 21.10
C LEU A 71 -8.41 -23.86 22.00
N LEU A 72 -8.95 -23.23 23.05
CA LEU A 72 -9.85 -23.89 24.01
C LEU A 72 -11.28 -24.10 23.46
N ASN A 73 -11.65 -23.43 22.38
CA ASN A 73 -12.97 -23.55 21.77
C ASN A 73 -12.89 -23.82 20.25
N PRO A 74 -12.82 -25.10 19.84
CA PRO A 74 -12.74 -25.48 18.43
C PRO A 74 -13.90 -24.97 17.57
N GLN A 75 -15.08 -24.72 18.15
CA GLN A 75 -16.23 -24.19 17.39
C GLN A 75 -15.98 -22.78 16.86
N MET A 76 -15.10 -22.01 17.50
CA MET A 76 -14.72 -20.67 17.01
C MET A 76 -14.02 -20.75 15.66
N LYS A 77 -13.20 -21.78 15.42
CA LYS A 77 -12.49 -21.96 14.15
C LYS A 77 -13.47 -22.15 12.99
N ASN A 78 -14.57 -22.86 13.24
CA ASN A 78 -15.67 -23.04 12.29
C ASN A 78 -16.46 -21.76 12.01
N GLN A 79 -16.39 -20.75 12.88
CA GLN A 79 -17.06 -19.46 12.62
C GLN A 79 -16.21 -18.55 11.72
N VAL A 80 -14.91 -18.81 11.59
CA VAL A 80 -14.01 -18.00 10.76
C VAL A 80 -14.34 -18.19 9.29
N HIS A 81 -14.82 -17.12 8.66
CA HIS A 81 -15.15 -17.11 7.24
C HIS A 81 -14.20 -16.21 6.44
N SER A 82 -13.49 -15.30 7.10
CA SER A 82 -12.52 -14.39 6.49
C SER A 82 -11.26 -14.33 7.34
N LEU A 83 -10.10 -14.54 6.72
CA LEU A 83 -8.78 -14.50 7.35
C LEU A 83 -7.83 -13.66 6.50
N SER A 84 -7.27 -12.61 7.10
CA SER A 84 -6.30 -11.72 6.48
C SER A 84 -5.00 -11.77 7.28
N LEU A 85 -3.97 -12.32 6.63
CA LEU A 85 -2.62 -12.50 7.15
C LEU A 85 -1.66 -11.53 6.44
N PRO A 86 -1.09 -10.55 7.15
CA PRO A 86 -0.14 -9.61 6.58
C PRO A 86 1.13 -10.30 6.06
N SER A 87 1.77 -9.66 5.08
CA SER A 87 2.96 -10.14 4.35
C SER A 87 4.14 -10.46 5.25
N HIS A 88 5.12 -11.18 4.70
CA HIS A 88 6.50 -11.22 5.21
C HIS A 88 7.39 -10.09 4.58
N GLY A 89 6.95 -9.53 3.45
CA GLY A 89 7.63 -8.46 2.71
C GLY A 89 7.43 -7.07 3.32
N SER A 90 8.55 -6.36 3.52
CA SER A 90 8.71 -5.07 4.21
C SER A 90 8.70 -5.15 5.74
N GLY A 91 9.48 -4.27 6.37
CA GLY A 91 9.82 -4.12 7.80
C GLY A 91 8.72 -4.19 8.87
N ARG A 92 7.47 -4.53 8.55
CA ARG A 92 6.35 -4.22 9.45
C ARG A 92 6.21 -5.19 10.64
N PRO A 93 5.73 -4.71 11.82
CA PRO A 93 5.42 -5.55 12.99
C PRO A 93 4.37 -6.63 12.72
N LYS A 94 3.52 -6.41 11.71
CA LYS A 94 2.38 -7.24 11.34
C LYS A 94 2.80 -8.67 10.94
N ASN A 95 3.99 -8.83 10.37
CA ASN A 95 4.53 -10.13 9.95
C ASN A 95 4.71 -11.10 11.15
N LEU A 96 4.94 -10.56 12.35
CA LEU A 96 5.12 -11.38 13.56
C LEU A 96 3.79 -11.95 14.05
N GLN A 97 2.70 -11.17 13.96
CA GLN A 97 1.37 -11.66 14.31
C GLN A 97 0.98 -12.86 13.45
N THR A 98 1.25 -12.79 12.14
CA THR A 98 1.05 -13.93 11.23
C THR A 98 1.83 -15.16 11.68
N LYS A 99 3.13 -15.01 11.96
CA LYS A 99 3.98 -16.13 12.40
C LYS A 99 3.48 -16.75 13.71
N THR A 100 3.17 -15.91 14.70
CA THR A 100 2.65 -16.38 15.99
C THR A 100 1.30 -17.07 15.82
N PHE A 101 0.38 -16.50 15.04
CA PHE A 101 -0.93 -17.10 14.79
C PHE A 101 -0.81 -18.49 14.15
N LEU A 102 0.05 -18.62 13.15
CA LEU A 102 0.26 -19.88 12.44
C LEU A 102 1.06 -20.91 13.25
N SER A 103 1.74 -20.49 14.32
CA SER A 103 2.31 -21.42 15.30
C SER A 103 1.24 -22.06 16.19
N PHE A 104 0.06 -21.43 16.28
CA PHE A 104 -1.08 -21.96 17.05
C PHE A 104 -2.09 -22.73 16.20
N PHE A 105 -2.25 -22.36 14.92
CA PHE A 105 -3.32 -22.89 14.07
C PHE A 105 -2.82 -23.27 12.68
N SER A 106 -3.18 -24.47 12.24
CA SER A 106 -3.08 -24.88 10.84
C SER A 106 -4.23 -24.26 10.04
N LEU A 107 -3.99 -23.94 8.77
CA LEU A 107 -5.03 -23.31 7.96
C LEU A 107 -6.22 -24.27 7.67
N GLU A 108 -5.98 -25.58 7.66
CA GLU A 108 -7.01 -26.64 7.53
C GLU A 108 -8.09 -26.57 8.61
N GLU A 109 -7.79 -25.98 9.75
CA GLU A 109 -8.72 -25.91 10.87
C GLU A 109 -9.87 -24.92 10.61
N PHE A 110 -9.76 -24.09 9.56
CA PHE A 110 -10.76 -23.10 9.17
C PHE A 110 -11.61 -23.57 7.98
N GLN A 111 -12.36 -24.66 8.18
CA GLN A 111 -13.14 -25.33 7.11
C GLN A 111 -14.21 -24.45 6.43
N ASN A 112 -14.66 -23.40 7.11
CA ASN A 112 -15.67 -22.46 6.61
C ASN A 112 -15.07 -21.19 5.98
N LEU A 113 -13.75 -21.16 5.79
CA LEU A 113 -13.06 -20.02 5.20
C LEU A 113 -13.54 -19.77 3.76
N GLN A 114 -14.06 -18.56 3.53
CA GLN A 114 -14.54 -18.09 2.24
C GLN A 114 -13.63 -17.02 1.64
N ARG A 115 -12.93 -16.26 2.48
CA ARG A 115 -12.02 -15.19 2.07
C ARG A 115 -10.68 -15.39 2.73
N PHE A 116 -9.63 -15.52 1.94
CA PHE A 116 -8.28 -15.64 2.43
C PHE A 116 -7.41 -14.57 1.79
N LYS A 117 -6.78 -13.73 2.61
CA LYS A 117 -5.78 -12.77 2.18
C LYS A 117 -4.48 -13.14 2.85
N ILE A 118 -3.45 -13.28 2.04
CA ILE A 118 -2.09 -13.50 2.46
C ILE A 118 -1.20 -12.67 1.55
N ASN A 119 -0.05 -12.21 2.04
CA ASN A 119 0.94 -11.61 1.18
C ASN A 119 2.22 -12.45 1.27
N ALA A 120 2.09 -13.65 0.72
CA ALA A 120 3.12 -14.67 0.63
C ALA A 120 2.98 -15.35 -0.73
N ASP A 121 4.07 -15.91 -1.20
CA ASP A 121 4.06 -16.69 -2.43
C ASP A 121 3.37 -18.01 -2.15
N ILE A 122 2.37 -18.34 -2.96
CA ILE A 122 1.62 -19.58 -2.81
C ILE A 122 2.24 -20.65 -3.69
N LYS A 123 2.60 -21.78 -3.07
CA LYS A 123 2.97 -23.01 -3.75
C LYS A 123 1.82 -24.00 -3.64
N PRO A 124 1.09 -24.29 -4.72
CA PRO A 124 0.06 -25.32 -4.68
C PRO A 124 0.69 -26.68 -4.38
N ILE A 125 0.08 -27.43 -3.46
CA ILE A 125 0.47 -28.80 -3.12
C ILE A 125 -0.66 -29.78 -3.45
N PRO A 126 -0.36 -31.05 -3.82
CA PRO A 126 -1.37 -32.05 -4.10
C PRO A 126 -2.28 -32.32 -2.89
N THR A 127 -3.49 -32.83 -3.16
CA THR A 127 -4.42 -33.25 -2.12
C THR A 127 -3.81 -34.35 -1.24
N GLY A 128 -3.93 -34.21 0.08
CA GLY A 128 -3.38 -35.17 1.07
C GLY A 128 -2.13 -34.70 1.80
N PHE A 129 -1.51 -33.60 1.34
CA PHE A 129 -0.46 -32.91 2.09
C PHE A 129 -1.06 -31.81 2.97
N THR A 130 -0.56 -31.67 4.20
CA THR A 130 -0.93 -30.59 5.12
C THR A 130 -0.23 -29.30 4.72
N SER A 131 -0.95 -28.17 4.67
CA SER A 131 -0.39 -26.82 4.55
C SER A 131 0.32 -26.44 5.84
N SER A 132 1.53 -26.95 6.07
CA SER A 132 2.11 -26.95 7.41
C SER A 132 3.27 -25.97 7.61
N TYR A 133 3.74 -25.24 6.58
CA TYR A 133 4.93 -24.41 6.80
C TYR A 133 5.01 -23.14 5.95
N PHE A 134 5.16 -22.00 6.64
CA PHE A 134 5.78 -20.82 6.06
C PHE A 134 7.29 -21.01 6.06
N ASN A 135 7.88 -21.24 4.89
CA ASN A 135 9.34 -21.21 4.79
C ASN A 135 9.86 -19.79 5.11
N SER A 136 11.11 -19.69 5.57
CA SER A 136 11.85 -18.42 5.74
C SER A 136 11.77 -17.51 4.50
N GLU A 137 11.60 -18.11 3.32
CA GLU A 137 11.42 -17.48 2.01
C GLU A 137 10.02 -16.87 1.74
N SER A 138 9.13 -16.80 2.73
CA SER A 138 7.78 -16.23 2.54
C SER A 138 6.88 -17.04 1.59
N ARG A 139 7.08 -18.36 1.57
CA ARG A 139 6.29 -19.30 0.77
C ARG A 139 5.30 -20.02 1.66
N LEU A 140 4.04 -20.09 1.24
CA LEU A 140 2.98 -20.89 1.85
C LEU A 140 2.62 -22.05 0.91
N ASP A 141 2.76 -23.27 1.41
CA ASP A 141 2.21 -24.45 0.76
C ASP A 141 0.68 -24.43 0.89
N PHE A 142 -0.05 -24.55 -0.23
CA PHE A 142 -1.50 -24.38 -0.26
C PHE A 142 -2.20 -25.59 -0.89
N CYS A 143 -3.07 -26.25 -0.13
CA CYS A 143 -3.85 -27.41 -0.58
C CYS A 143 -5.32 -27.00 -0.78
N ASN A 144 -5.88 -27.19 -1.98
CA ASN A 144 -7.27 -26.81 -2.26
C ASN A 144 -8.30 -27.64 -1.47
N ALA A 145 -8.01 -28.91 -1.21
CA ALA A 145 -8.90 -29.77 -0.42
C ALA A 145 -9.16 -29.20 0.99
N SER A 146 -8.26 -28.36 1.48
CA SER A 146 -8.38 -27.72 2.79
C SER A 146 -9.43 -26.59 2.83
N PHE A 147 -9.87 -26.05 1.69
CA PHE A 147 -10.79 -24.89 1.65
C PHE A 147 -11.93 -25.03 0.64
N PRO A 148 -12.88 -25.97 0.86
CA PRO A 148 -13.97 -26.24 -0.09
C PRO A 148 -14.92 -25.06 -0.31
N LYS A 149 -14.92 -24.07 0.60
CA LYS A 149 -15.78 -22.88 0.54
C LYS A 149 -15.04 -21.61 0.10
N LEU A 150 -13.75 -21.68 -0.23
CA LEU A 150 -12.96 -20.51 -0.57
C LEU A 150 -13.45 -19.86 -1.87
N ARG A 151 -13.89 -18.61 -1.77
CA ARG A 151 -14.39 -17.80 -2.90
C ARG A 151 -13.47 -16.63 -3.23
N ALA A 152 -12.76 -16.07 -2.27
CA ALA A 152 -11.85 -14.96 -2.48
C ALA A 152 -10.45 -15.29 -1.99
N LEU A 153 -9.45 -15.09 -2.84
CA LEU A 153 -8.04 -15.28 -2.52
C LEU A 153 -7.25 -14.02 -2.87
N SER A 154 -6.39 -13.57 -1.97
CA SER A 154 -5.38 -12.54 -2.22
C SER A 154 -4.01 -13.09 -1.85
N MET A 155 -3.02 -13.01 -2.73
CA MET A 155 -1.68 -13.58 -2.55
C MET A 155 -0.58 -12.71 -3.17
N SER A 156 0.70 -12.97 -2.86
CA SER A 156 1.82 -12.24 -3.47
C SER A 156 2.03 -12.71 -4.91
N ARG A 157 2.49 -13.95 -5.07
CA ARG A 157 2.77 -14.55 -6.37
C ARG A 157 2.40 -16.04 -6.35
N LEU A 158 2.10 -16.59 -7.52
CA LEU A 158 2.06 -18.03 -7.71
C LEU A 158 3.47 -18.57 -7.98
N ASN A 159 3.95 -19.48 -7.14
CA ASN A 159 5.27 -20.07 -7.32
C ASN A 159 5.13 -21.36 -8.17
N HIS A 160 5.39 -21.25 -9.48
CA HIS A 160 5.58 -22.41 -10.38
C HIS A 160 6.81 -23.23 -9.95
N PRO A 161 6.93 -24.57 -10.17
CA PRO A 161 6.38 -25.34 -11.29
C PRO A 161 5.79 -26.72 -10.91
N LEU A 162 4.71 -27.17 -11.54
CA LEU A 162 4.39 -28.60 -11.66
C LEU A 162 3.44 -28.76 -12.85
N GLU A 163 3.97 -29.31 -13.93
CA GLU A 163 3.22 -29.67 -15.14
C GLU A 163 2.15 -30.75 -14.87
N ASP A 164 2.16 -31.33 -13.66
CA ASP A 164 1.38 -32.50 -13.26
C ASP A 164 0.38 -32.27 -12.11
N LEU A 165 0.17 -31.02 -11.66
CA LEU A 165 -0.91 -30.76 -10.71
C LEU A 165 -2.24 -30.98 -11.43
N GLU A 166 -2.89 -32.11 -11.14
CA GLU A 166 -4.28 -32.39 -11.51
C GLU A 166 -5.09 -31.10 -11.30
N ILE A 167 -5.69 -30.61 -12.38
CA ILE A 167 -6.35 -29.31 -12.45
C ILE A 167 -7.37 -29.25 -11.31
N THR A 168 -7.01 -28.57 -10.24
CA THR A 168 -7.89 -28.37 -9.10
C THR A 168 -8.89 -27.30 -9.50
N ASN A 169 -10.16 -27.66 -9.62
CA ASN A 169 -11.24 -26.69 -9.77
C ASN A 169 -11.40 -25.92 -8.45
N LEU A 170 -10.63 -24.85 -8.30
CA LEU A 170 -10.78 -23.86 -7.23
C LEU A 170 -12.15 -23.21 -7.37
N SER A 171 -12.87 -23.12 -6.26
CA SER A 171 -14.20 -22.50 -6.21
C SER A 171 -14.13 -20.95 -6.16
N ILE A 172 -12.95 -20.40 -6.44
CA ILE A 172 -12.58 -19.00 -6.33
C ILE A 172 -13.28 -18.18 -7.42
N THR A 173 -13.95 -17.12 -6.99
CA THR A 173 -14.60 -16.12 -7.84
C THR A 173 -13.87 -14.79 -7.83
N ASN A 174 -13.02 -14.53 -6.83
CA ASN A 174 -12.30 -13.28 -6.68
C ASN A 174 -10.82 -13.57 -6.38
N LEU A 175 -9.93 -13.11 -7.26
CA LEU A 175 -8.49 -13.32 -7.11
C LEU A 175 -7.77 -11.96 -7.11
N ARG A 176 -6.89 -11.76 -6.14
CA ARG A 176 -5.93 -10.67 -6.12
C ARG A 176 -4.51 -11.22 -6.03
N VAL A 177 -3.61 -10.74 -6.87
CA VAL A 177 -2.21 -11.15 -6.91
C VAL A 177 -1.31 -9.92 -6.96
N ASP A 178 -0.24 -9.89 -6.17
CA ASP A 178 0.70 -8.77 -6.22
C ASP A 178 1.58 -8.84 -7.47
N TYR A 179 1.96 -10.04 -7.93
CA TYR A 179 2.73 -10.25 -9.15
C TYR A 179 2.15 -11.40 -9.97
N CYS A 180 2.01 -11.19 -11.29
CA CYS A 180 1.49 -12.18 -12.22
C CYS A 180 2.16 -12.04 -13.59
N ASP A 181 2.44 -13.16 -14.26
CA ASP A 181 2.79 -13.19 -15.68
C ASP A 181 1.71 -13.87 -16.55
N MET A 182 1.92 -13.90 -17.85
CA MET A 182 0.99 -14.54 -18.79
C MET A 182 0.78 -16.05 -18.54
N ASN A 183 1.78 -16.76 -18.01
CA ASN A 183 1.64 -18.18 -17.68
C ASN A 183 0.79 -18.36 -16.43
N ASP A 184 0.96 -17.49 -15.43
CA ASP A 184 0.15 -17.47 -14.22
C ASP A 184 -1.33 -17.27 -14.59
N ILE A 185 -1.63 -16.32 -15.49
CA ILE A 185 -2.99 -16.12 -16.01
C ILE A 185 -3.49 -17.40 -16.68
N TYR A 186 -2.74 -17.99 -17.60
CA TYR A 186 -3.19 -19.23 -18.23
C TYR A 186 -3.43 -20.35 -17.20
N TYR A 187 -2.61 -20.42 -16.15
CA TYR A 187 -2.82 -21.37 -15.06
C TYR A 187 -4.12 -21.07 -14.28
N PHE A 188 -4.39 -19.81 -13.94
CA PHE A 188 -5.64 -19.43 -13.27
C PHE A 188 -6.88 -19.71 -14.12
N SER A 189 -6.77 -19.64 -15.45
CA SER A 189 -7.87 -20.01 -16.36
C SER A 189 -8.36 -21.44 -16.15
N LYS A 190 -7.41 -22.34 -15.82
CA LYS A 190 -7.66 -23.75 -15.61
C LYS A 190 -8.10 -24.04 -14.19
N CYS A 191 -7.40 -23.45 -13.22
CA CYS A 191 -7.60 -23.76 -11.82
C CYS A 191 -8.80 -23.00 -11.23
N ALA A 192 -9.13 -21.81 -11.72
CA ALA A 192 -10.24 -21.01 -11.23
C ALA A 192 -11.22 -20.65 -12.37
N PRO A 193 -11.88 -21.64 -12.99
CA PRO A 193 -12.74 -21.37 -14.15
C PRO A 193 -13.96 -20.50 -13.80
N MET A 194 -14.34 -20.39 -12.52
CA MET A 194 -15.45 -19.56 -12.04
C MET A 194 -15.02 -18.13 -11.66
N LEU A 195 -13.79 -17.74 -11.99
CA LEU A 195 -13.21 -16.45 -11.60
C LEU A 195 -13.95 -15.29 -12.28
N LYS A 196 -14.51 -14.39 -11.47
CA LYS A 196 -15.28 -13.21 -11.90
C LYS A 196 -14.51 -11.91 -11.77
N TYR A 197 -13.60 -11.84 -10.79
CA TYR A 197 -12.82 -10.66 -10.47
C TYR A 197 -11.35 -11.02 -10.38
N LEU A 198 -10.49 -10.37 -11.18
CA LEU A 198 -9.04 -10.49 -11.12
C LEU A 198 -8.41 -9.11 -10.89
N HIS A 199 -7.58 -8.99 -9.86
CA HIS A 199 -6.75 -7.82 -9.60
C HIS A 199 -5.29 -8.21 -9.54
N VAL A 200 -4.47 -7.66 -10.42
CA VAL A 200 -3.02 -7.86 -10.45
C VAL A 200 -2.36 -6.53 -10.12
N ASN A 201 -1.50 -6.47 -9.10
CA ASN A 201 -0.76 -5.24 -8.83
C ASN A 201 0.34 -5.05 -9.90
N THR A 202 1.19 -6.05 -10.15
CA THR A 202 2.24 -6.01 -11.17
C THR A 202 2.06 -7.14 -12.17
N PHE A 203 1.84 -6.78 -13.43
CA PHE A 203 1.66 -7.70 -14.53
C PHE A 203 2.84 -7.61 -15.49
N SER A 204 3.51 -8.72 -15.76
CA SER A 204 4.70 -8.73 -16.62
C SER A 204 4.60 -9.74 -17.75
N ARG A 205 5.23 -9.41 -18.89
CA ARG A 205 5.39 -10.36 -19.98
C ARG A 205 6.37 -11.47 -19.59
N SER A 206 5.93 -12.71 -19.67
CA SER A 206 6.83 -13.86 -19.53
C SER A 206 7.75 -13.97 -20.75
N SER A 207 9.05 -14.12 -20.54
CA SER A 207 10.05 -14.31 -21.61
C SER A 207 9.87 -15.63 -22.37
N ASN A 208 9.15 -16.59 -21.77
CA ASN A 208 9.03 -17.96 -22.26
C ASN A 208 7.68 -18.27 -22.91
N SER A 209 6.99 -17.29 -23.51
CA SER A 209 5.70 -17.49 -24.19
C SER A 209 5.87 -18.32 -25.48
N SER A 210 6.17 -19.61 -25.35
CA SER A 210 5.82 -20.58 -26.37
C SER A 210 4.33 -20.40 -26.66
N LYS A 211 3.96 -20.25 -27.93
CA LYS A 211 2.58 -20.06 -28.41
C LYS A 211 1.73 -21.28 -28.03
N LYS A 212 1.37 -21.42 -26.76
CA LYS A 212 0.36 -22.39 -26.34
C LYS A 212 -0.95 -21.81 -26.85
N ASN A 213 -1.44 -22.35 -27.96
CA ASN A 213 -2.77 -22.08 -28.48
C ASN A 213 -3.78 -22.69 -27.52
N THR A 214 -4.28 -21.88 -26.59
CA THR A 214 -5.19 -22.36 -25.56
C THR A 214 -6.59 -22.02 -26.02
N LYS A 215 -7.43 -23.04 -26.21
CA LYS A 215 -8.85 -22.87 -26.57
C LYS A 215 -9.70 -22.42 -25.38
N GLU A 216 -9.10 -22.27 -24.21
CA GLU A 216 -9.80 -22.00 -22.96
C GLU A 216 -10.10 -20.50 -22.85
N SER A 217 -11.36 -20.19 -22.56
CA SER A 217 -11.85 -18.83 -22.37
C SER A 217 -12.31 -18.64 -20.92
N TRP A 218 -12.02 -17.47 -20.35
CA TRP A 218 -12.50 -17.04 -19.05
C TRP A 218 -13.90 -16.49 -19.17
N LEU A 219 -14.86 -17.39 -19.38
CA LEU A 219 -16.25 -17.00 -19.66
C LEU A 219 -16.91 -16.24 -18.50
N PHE A 220 -16.40 -16.36 -17.27
CA PHE A 220 -16.99 -15.73 -16.10
C PHE A 220 -16.27 -14.46 -15.65
N LEU A 221 -15.13 -14.08 -16.26
CA LEU A 221 -14.39 -12.90 -15.84
C LEU A 221 -15.13 -11.64 -16.26
N GLU A 222 -15.64 -10.91 -15.28
CA GLU A 222 -16.40 -9.68 -15.48
C GLU A 222 -15.57 -8.43 -15.17
N ARG A 223 -14.57 -8.54 -14.28
CA ARG A 223 -13.76 -7.40 -13.85
C ARG A 223 -12.28 -7.74 -13.77
N LEU A 224 -11.47 -6.88 -14.38
CA LEU A 224 -10.02 -6.97 -14.44
C LEU A 224 -9.39 -5.65 -14.02
N ILE A 225 -8.45 -5.70 -13.07
CA ILE A 225 -7.66 -4.55 -12.63
C ILE A 225 -6.18 -4.91 -12.73
N LEU A 226 -5.40 -4.09 -13.43
CA LEU A 226 -3.95 -4.22 -13.59
C LEU A 226 -3.32 -2.90 -13.15
N ASP A 227 -2.66 -2.85 -11.99
CA ASP A 227 -2.12 -1.58 -11.45
C ASP A 227 -0.79 -1.15 -12.10
N ASP A 228 -0.01 -2.11 -12.61
CA ASP A 228 1.32 -1.86 -13.19
C ASP A 228 1.62 -2.91 -14.27
N VAL A 229 1.47 -2.53 -15.54
CA VAL A 229 1.65 -3.41 -16.70
C VAL A 229 3.00 -3.14 -17.36
N HIS A 230 3.87 -4.14 -17.36
CA HIS A 230 5.12 -4.18 -18.10
C HIS A 230 4.98 -5.14 -19.29
N CYS A 231 4.43 -4.62 -20.39
CA CYS A 231 4.26 -5.34 -21.64
C CYS A 231 4.85 -4.53 -22.79
N SER A 232 5.86 -5.10 -23.44
CA SER A 232 6.55 -4.47 -24.57
C SER A 232 5.73 -4.35 -25.86
N SER A 233 4.48 -4.82 -25.88
CA SER A 233 3.58 -4.67 -27.03
C SER A 233 2.12 -4.93 -26.67
N LEU A 234 1.21 -4.21 -27.34
CA LEU A 234 -0.24 -4.38 -27.18
C LEU A 234 -0.73 -5.72 -27.75
N ASP A 235 -0.06 -6.29 -28.77
CA ASP A 235 -0.40 -7.62 -29.34
C ASP A 235 -0.50 -8.74 -28.30
N ALA A 236 0.45 -8.78 -27.36
CA ALA A 236 0.48 -9.79 -26.31
C ALA A 236 -0.70 -9.62 -25.35
N PHE A 237 -1.07 -8.36 -25.10
CA PHE A 237 -2.21 -8.00 -24.28
C PHE A 237 -3.54 -8.28 -25.00
N GLU A 238 -3.63 -8.03 -26.31
CA GLU A 238 -4.80 -8.38 -27.12
C GLU A 238 -5.07 -9.89 -27.09
N ALA A 239 -4.03 -10.72 -27.17
CA ALA A 239 -4.18 -12.17 -27.07
C ALA A 239 -4.82 -12.60 -25.73
N PHE A 240 -4.50 -11.90 -24.64
CA PHE A 240 -5.11 -12.11 -23.34
C PHE A 240 -6.56 -11.59 -23.28
N LEU A 241 -6.84 -10.42 -23.83
CA LEU A 241 -8.21 -9.88 -23.83
C LEU A 241 -9.17 -10.72 -24.70
N LYS A 242 -8.67 -11.34 -25.78
CA LYS A 242 -9.45 -12.28 -26.60
C LYS A 242 -9.93 -13.52 -25.84
N VAL A 243 -9.22 -13.94 -24.79
CA VAL A 243 -9.67 -15.07 -23.95
C VAL A 243 -10.60 -14.64 -22.81
N THR A 244 -10.92 -13.35 -22.69
CA THR A 244 -11.78 -12.77 -21.62
C THR A 244 -12.94 -11.94 -22.21
N PRO A 245 -13.78 -12.52 -23.10
CA PRO A 245 -14.75 -11.75 -23.89
C PRO A 245 -15.89 -11.10 -23.09
N ASN A 246 -16.10 -11.52 -21.83
CA ASN A 246 -17.21 -11.08 -20.98
C ASN A 246 -16.81 -10.01 -19.94
N ILE A 247 -15.63 -9.39 -20.09
CA ILE A 247 -15.20 -8.30 -19.22
C ILE A 247 -16.17 -7.12 -19.38
N LYS A 248 -16.71 -6.66 -18.24
CA LYS A 248 -17.54 -5.47 -18.10
C LYS A 248 -16.77 -4.28 -17.54
N SER A 249 -15.70 -4.54 -16.78
CA SER A 249 -14.86 -3.50 -16.18
C SER A 249 -13.38 -3.83 -16.34
N LEU A 250 -12.64 -2.93 -16.97
CA LEU A 250 -11.20 -3.00 -17.16
C LEU A 250 -10.54 -1.75 -16.56
N SER A 251 -9.60 -1.95 -15.65
CA SER A 251 -8.72 -0.90 -15.15
C SER A 251 -7.27 -1.26 -15.45
N ILE A 252 -6.52 -0.37 -16.10
CA ILE A 252 -5.13 -0.61 -16.47
C ILE A 252 -4.22 0.58 -16.13
N SER A 253 -3.03 0.31 -15.61
CA SER A 253 -2.00 1.33 -15.44
C SER A 253 -0.66 0.82 -15.94
N SER A 254 0.10 1.69 -16.60
CA SER A 254 1.38 1.33 -17.22
C SER A 254 2.27 2.55 -17.43
N ASP A 255 3.58 2.34 -17.45
CA ASP A 255 4.59 3.29 -17.88
C ASP A 255 5.14 3.04 -19.30
N GLU A 256 4.54 2.08 -20.03
CA GLU A 256 4.97 1.68 -21.37
C GLU A 256 4.32 2.56 -22.45
N ILE A 257 5.16 3.26 -23.23
CA ILE A 257 4.71 4.17 -24.30
C ILE A 257 3.89 3.46 -25.40
N ASP A 258 4.16 2.18 -25.64
CA ASP A 258 3.50 1.38 -26.67
C ASP A 258 2.03 1.09 -26.35
N LEU A 259 1.60 1.27 -25.10
CA LEU A 259 0.19 1.16 -24.71
C LEU A 259 -0.60 2.47 -24.92
N ILE A 260 0.08 3.55 -25.30
CA ILE A 260 -0.52 4.86 -25.55
C ILE A 260 -0.89 4.98 -27.04
N ASP A 261 -1.86 4.17 -27.46
CA ASP A 261 -2.41 4.18 -28.83
C ASP A 261 -3.94 4.12 -28.80
N ALA A 262 -4.57 5.28 -29.00
CA ALA A 262 -6.03 5.40 -28.93
C ALA A 262 -6.74 4.58 -30.01
N ALA A 263 -6.19 4.52 -31.23
CA ALA A 263 -6.81 3.81 -32.35
C ALA A 263 -6.79 2.30 -32.10
N GLU A 264 -5.69 1.80 -31.56
CA GLU A 264 -5.55 0.38 -31.26
C GLU A 264 -6.43 -0.04 -30.07
N TRP A 265 -6.54 0.78 -29.04
CA TRP A 265 -7.51 0.53 -27.95
C TRP A 265 -8.96 0.58 -28.43
N GLU A 266 -9.33 1.56 -29.26
CA GLU A 266 -10.68 1.65 -29.84
C GLU A 266 -11.01 0.38 -30.65
N ARG A 267 -10.09 -0.07 -31.50
CA ARG A 267 -10.21 -1.32 -32.26
C ARG A 267 -10.37 -2.51 -31.33
N LEU A 268 -9.51 -2.61 -30.32
CA LEU A 268 -9.48 -3.73 -29.40
C LEU A 268 -10.77 -3.82 -28.56
N ILE A 269 -11.27 -2.69 -28.07
CA ILE A 269 -12.52 -2.61 -27.29
C ILE A 269 -13.69 -3.04 -28.18
N THR A 270 -13.75 -2.49 -29.40
CA THR A 270 -14.83 -2.76 -30.35
C THR A 270 -14.88 -4.24 -30.77
N ILE A 271 -13.71 -4.87 -30.99
CA ILE A 271 -13.64 -6.25 -31.51
C ILE A 271 -13.66 -7.29 -30.39
N SER A 272 -12.91 -7.06 -29.31
CA SER A 272 -12.60 -8.10 -28.32
C SER A 272 -13.34 -7.92 -26.99
N LEU A 273 -13.83 -6.72 -26.67
CA LEU A 273 -14.49 -6.41 -25.40
C LEU A 273 -15.90 -5.80 -25.61
N PRO A 274 -16.82 -6.49 -26.32
CA PRO A 274 -18.12 -5.95 -26.68
C PRO A 274 -19.04 -5.66 -25.48
N HIS A 275 -18.70 -6.17 -24.29
CA HIS A 275 -19.46 -6.02 -23.05
C HIS A 275 -18.82 -5.02 -22.07
N LEU A 276 -17.80 -4.28 -22.49
CA LEU A 276 -17.07 -3.34 -21.62
C LEU A 276 -17.89 -2.09 -21.34
N ASP A 277 -18.37 -1.97 -20.10
CA ASP A 277 -19.12 -0.80 -19.62
C ASP A 277 -18.18 0.26 -19.02
N VAL A 278 -17.14 -0.19 -18.31
CA VAL A 278 -16.21 0.68 -17.57
C VAL A 278 -14.80 0.42 -18.02
N PHE A 279 -14.20 1.41 -18.69
CA PHE A 279 -12.78 1.43 -18.99
C PHE A 279 -12.11 2.53 -18.17
N GLN A 280 -11.14 2.15 -17.35
CA GLN A 280 -10.32 3.05 -16.57
C GLN A 280 -8.86 2.85 -16.91
N PHE A 281 -8.12 3.92 -17.12
CA PHE A 281 -6.68 3.80 -17.33
C PHE A 281 -5.87 4.95 -16.75
N MET A 282 -4.58 4.67 -16.55
CA MET A 282 -3.53 5.64 -16.26
C MET A 282 -2.25 5.23 -17.00
N PHE A 283 -1.84 6.00 -18.00
CA PHE A 283 -0.58 5.76 -18.70
C PHE A 283 0.42 6.88 -18.40
N ILE A 284 1.65 6.50 -18.09
CA ILE A 284 2.77 7.39 -17.85
C ILE A 284 3.80 7.14 -18.95
N CYS A 285 4.45 8.16 -19.50
CA CYS A 285 5.57 7.96 -20.42
C CYS A 285 6.59 9.10 -20.30
N SER A 286 7.80 8.89 -20.82
CA SER A 286 8.74 10.00 -21.00
C SER A 286 8.40 10.81 -22.25
N CYS A 287 8.58 12.13 -22.20
CA CYS A 287 8.35 13.06 -23.32
C CYS A 287 9.59 13.91 -23.67
N TYR A 288 10.81 13.50 -23.26
CA TYR A 288 12.03 14.32 -23.40
C TYR A 288 12.35 14.78 -24.84
N ARG A 289 11.98 13.99 -25.87
CA ARG A 289 12.30 14.30 -27.27
C ARG A 289 11.10 14.58 -28.18
N ASN A 290 9.92 14.09 -27.82
CA ASN A 290 8.76 14.04 -28.72
C ASN A 290 7.50 14.60 -28.03
N ARG A 291 7.61 15.72 -27.30
CA ARG A 291 6.48 16.27 -26.53
C ARG A 291 5.23 16.47 -27.38
N ASP A 292 5.37 17.05 -28.56
CA ASP A 292 4.22 17.32 -29.45
C ASP A 292 3.58 16.02 -29.96
N GLU A 293 4.39 15.04 -30.36
CA GLU A 293 3.90 13.71 -30.77
C GLU A 293 3.13 13.01 -29.64
N ILE A 294 3.62 13.10 -28.40
CA ILE A 294 2.92 12.53 -27.23
C ILE A 294 1.60 13.26 -26.97
N ILE A 295 1.57 14.59 -27.11
CA ILE A 295 0.33 15.37 -26.97
C ILE A 295 -0.66 14.98 -28.07
N ASP A 296 -0.22 14.80 -29.31
CA ASP A 296 -1.07 14.35 -30.41
C ASP A 296 -1.66 12.95 -30.11
N LYS A 297 -0.84 12.03 -29.60
CA LYS A 297 -1.32 10.70 -29.13
C LYS A 297 -2.34 10.82 -28.01
N PHE A 298 -2.17 11.76 -27.08
CA PHE A 298 -3.13 11.98 -26.00
C PHE A 298 -4.45 12.59 -26.48
N GLN A 299 -4.39 13.53 -27.43
CA GLN A 299 -5.59 14.12 -28.04
C GLN A 299 -6.42 13.08 -28.81
N ALA A 300 -5.79 12.03 -29.34
CA ALA A 300 -6.51 10.92 -29.97
C ALA A 300 -7.45 10.16 -28.99
N PHE A 301 -7.24 10.27 -27.67
CA PHE A 301 -8.16 9.74 -26.66
C PHE A 301 -9.36 10.67 -26.36
N GLN A 302 -9.54 11.76 -27.13
CA GLN A 302 -10.62 12.73 -26.93
C GLN A 302 -11.65 12.75 -28.07
N THR A 303 -11.72 11.67 -28.86
CA THR A 303 -12.73 11.50 -29.93
C THR A 303 -14.13 11.21 -29.36
N ASP A 304 -15.13 11.27 -30.25
CA ASP A 304 -16.53 10.96 -29.94
C ASP A 304 -16.72 9.52 -29.39
N PHE A 305 -15.86 8.59 -29.80
CA PHE A 305 -15.84 7.22 -29.27
C PHE A 305 -15.67 7.23 -27.74
N TRP A 306 -14.64 7.92 -27.24
CA TRP A 306 -14.36 7.98 -25.81
C TRP A 306 -15.43 8.78 -25.05
N GLN A 307 -15.75 9.98 -25.55
CA GLN A 307 -16.52 10.95 -24.77
C GLN A 307 -18.04 10.80 -24.91
N LYS A 308 -18.56 10.59 -26.13
CA LYS A 308 -20.01 10.59 -26.38
C LYS A 308 -20.59 9.19 -26.35
N GLN A 309 -19.90 8.23 -26.96
CA GLN A 309 -20.38 6.85 -27.03
C GLN A 309 -20.22 6.15 -25.67
N HIS A 310 -19.04 6.26 -25.06
CA HIS A 310 -18.73 5.53 -23.83
C HIS A 310 -18.76 6.37 -22.54
N ASN A 311 -18.82 7.70 -22.64
CA ASN A 311 -18.74 8.62 -21.48
C ASN A 311 -17.47 8.41 -20.63
N TRP A 312 -16.38 7.97 -21.25
CA TRP A 312 -15.07 7.86 -20.61
C TRP A 312 -14.32 9.18 -20.80
N PHE A 313 -14.43 10.05 -19.81
CA PHE A 313 -13.75 11.34 -19.80
C PHE A 313 -12.26 11.17 -19.53
N ILE A 314 -11.42 11.74 -20.39
CA ILE A 314 -9.97 11.56 -20.36
C ILE A 314 -9.27 12.90 -20.25
N GLU A 315 -8.36 12.99 -19.29
CA GLU A 315 -7.47 14.14 -19.09
C GLU A 315 -6.01 13.70 -19.22
N TYR A 316 -5.14 14.67 -19.50
CA TYR A 316 -3.71 14.44 -19.49
C TYR A 316 -2.96 15.61 -18.88
N SER A 317 -1.73 15.33 -18.45
CA SER A 317 -0.81 16.33 -17.93
C SER A 317 0.61 16.05 -18.36
N VAL A 318 1.37 17.10 -18.63
CA VAL A 318 2.80 17.03 -18.93
C VAL A 318 3.58 17.68 -17.78
N ILE A 319 4.62 16.99 -17.31
CA ILE A 319 5.43 17.32 -16.13
C ILE A 319 6.90 17.12 -16.48
N GLY A 320 7.60 18.20 -16.82
CA GLY A 320 9.01 18.11 -17.20
C GLY A 320 9.21 17.16 -18.38
N ASP A 321 9.93 16.05 -18.13
CA ASP A 321 10.22 14.98 -19.09
C ASP A 321 9.23 13.81 -19.03
N LYS A 322 8.14 13.92 -18.27
CA LYS A 322 7.09 12.90 -18.14
C LYS A 322 5.73 13.42 -18.59
N ALA A 323 4.95 12.55 -19.19
CA ALA A 323 3.57 12.82 -19.55
C ALA A 323 2.66 11.74 -18.93
N LEU A 324 1.44 12.13 -18.59
CA LEU A 324 0.47 11.28 -17.91
C LEU A 324 -0.90 11.48 -18.56
N ILE A 325 -1.58 10.41 -18.93
CA ILE A 325 -2.96 10.43 -19.44
C ILE A 325 -3.83 9.45 -18.63
N TYR A 326 -5.06 9.83 -18.32
CA TYR A 326 -5.93 9.04 -17.45
C TYR A 326 -7.42 9.32 -17.63
N THR A 327 -8.24 8.36 -17.21
CA THR A 327 -9.71 8.49 -17.13
C THR A 327 -10.18 9.16 -15.84
N ILE A 328 -11.32 9.86 -15.89
CA ILE A 328 -11.99 10.47 -14.73
C ILE A 328 -13.20 9.60 -14.31
N PRO A 329 -13.39 9.33 -13.00
CA PRO A 329 -12.53 9.73 -11.89
C PRO A 329 -11.19 8.99 -11.90
N PHE A 330 -10.15 9.65 -11.40
CA PHE A 330 -8.81 9.09 -11.29
C PHE A 330 -8.88 7.78 -10.49
N ALA A 331 -8.52 6.67 -11.13
CA ALA A 331 -8.68 5.34 -10.56
C ALA A 331 -7.66 5.01 -9.44
N PRO A 332 -6.37 5.42 -9.52
CA PRO A 332 -5.39 5.07 -8.50
C PRO A 332 -5.68 5.65 -7.11
N ASN A 333 -5.48 4.80 -6.08
CA ASN A 333 -5.63 5.19 -4.67
C ASN A 333 -4.45 6.03 -4.14
N MET A 334 -3.31 6.01 -4.83
CA MET A 334 -2.13 6.81 -4.56
C MET A 334 -1.87 7.75 -5.73
N ASP A 335 -1.70 9.04 -5.46
CA ASP A 335 -1.14 9.97 -6.43
C ASP A 335 0.13 10.57 -5.84
N ILE A 336 1.20 10.54 -6.63
CA ILE A 336 2.39 11.34 -6.36
C ILE A 336 2.30 12.50 -7.34
N LEU A 337 1.81 13.65 -6.85
CA LEU A 337 1.82 14.89 -7.61
C LEU A 337 3.25 15.41 -7.69
N LYS A 338 4.03 14.89 -8.65
CA LYS A 338 5.34 15.44 -8.98
C LYS A 338 5.19 16.67 -9.87
N ARG A 339 5.98 17.71 -9.58
CA ARG A 339 6.36 18.94 -10.33
C ARG A 339 5.34 19.57 -11.31
N HIS A 340 5.64 20.78 -11.79
CA HIS A 340 4.80 21.59 -12.70
C HIS A 340 3.97 20.77 -13.71
N ARG A 341 2.70 20.53 -13.40
CA ARG A 341 1.73 19.90 -14.31
C ARG A 341 1.12 20.98 -15.20
N GLU A 342 1.47 20.99 -16.47
CA GLU A 342 0.55 21.54 -17.48
C GLU A 342 -0.58 20.52 -17.63
N ILE A 343 -1.68 20.72 -16.88
CA ILE A 343 -2.86 19.87 -16.99
C ILE A 343 -3.71 20.40 -18.12
N TYR A 344 -3.87 19.59 -19.16
CA TYR A 344 -4.80 19.85 -20.24
C TYR A 344 -6.13 19.22 -19.86
N ARG A 345 -7.01 20.07 -19.33
CA ARG A 345 -8.33 19.65 -18.86
C ARG A 345 -9.35 19.72 -19.96
N HIS A 346 -10.33 18.85 -19.88
CA HIS A 346 -11.54 19.02 -20.66
C HIS A 346 -12.37 20.17 -20.06
N ASN A 347 -13.10 20.92 -20.90
CA ASN A 347 -13.78 22.17 -20.51
C ASN A 347 -15.00 22.00 -19.57
N PHE A 348 -15.17 20.84 -18.91
CA PHE A 348 -16.26 20.65 -17.95
C PHE A 348 -15.99 21.41 -16.65
N LYS A 349 -17.04 22.11 -16.17
CA LYS A 349 -16.92 23.21 -15.21
C LYS A 349 -16.67 22.82 -13.75
N ASP A 350 -16.76 21.54 -13.35
CA ASP A 350 -16.71 21.18 -11.94
C ASP A 350 -15.68 20.05 -11.64
N ASN A 351 -14.46 20.46 -11.26
CA ASN A 351 -13.33 19.59 -10.89
C ASN A 351 -13.51 18.82 -9.56
N VAL A 352 -14.72 18.77 -9.00
CA VAL A 352 -14.93 18.29 -7.62
C VAL A 352 -14.66 16.77 -7.49
N ASN A 353 -14.73 16.03 -8.59
CA ASN A 353 -14.71 14.56 -8.57
C ASN A 353 -13.47 13.91 -9.19
N THR A 354 -12.53 14.68 -9.75
CA THR A 354 -11.36 14.10 -10.46
C THR A 354 -10.54 13.20 -9.55
N PHE A 355 -10.18 13.67 -8.35
CA PHE A 355 -9.31 12.96 -7.42
C PHE A 355 -10.06 12.37 -6.22
N VAL A 356 -11.37 12.09 -6.37
CA VAL A 356 -12.23 11.61 -5.27
C VAL A 356 -11.78 10.27 -4.68
N ASN A 357 -11.08 9.44 -5.47
CA ASN A 357 -10.58 8.13 -5.05
C ASN A 357 -9.19 8.19 -4.40
N VAL A 358 -8.47 9.31 -4.49
CA VAL A 358 -7.12 9.43 -3.90
C VAL A 358 -7.22 9.40 -2.38
N ARG A 359 -6.48 8.48 -1.74
CA ARG A 359 -6.44 8.32 -0.27
C ARG A 359 -5.07 8.65 0.31
N LYS A 360 -4.02 8.49 -0.48
CA LYS A 360 -2.64 8.81 -0.12
C LYS A 360 -2.08 9.79 -1.12
N LEU A 361 -1.53 10.90 -0.64
CA LEU A 361 -1.01 11.97 -1.47
C LEU A 361 0.38 12.37 -1.00
N ALA A 362 1.33 12.40 -1.93
CA ALA A 362 2.62 13.03 -1.73
C ALA A 362 2.67 14.35 -2.51
N LEU A 363 3.01 15.44 -1.81
CA LEU A 363 3.12 16.78 -2.37
C LEU A 363 4.58 17.24 -2.35
N ASP A 364 5.09 17.61 -3.52
CA ASP A 364 6.38 18.28 -3.64
C ASP A 364 6.23 19.80 -3.38
N GLU A 365 7.32 20.43 -2.92
CA GLU A 365 7.39 21.86 -2.61
C GLU A 365 6.84 22.79 -3.72
N GLU A 366 7.16 22.47 -4.97
CA GLU A 366 6.68 23.23 -6.14
C GLU A 366 5.15 23.28 -6.23
N MET A 367 4.43 22.27 -5.76
CA MET A 367 2.95 22.28 -5.80
C MET A 367 2.36 23.28 -4.81
N LEU A 368 3.06 23.55 -3.71
CA LEU A 368 2.66 24.55 -2.73
C LEU A 368 3.03 25.97 -3.20
N THR A 369 4.08 26.13 -4.02
CA THR A 369 4.50 27.44 -4.56
C THR A 369 3.80 27.80 -5.87
N ASN A 370 3.28 26.83 -6.62
CA ASN A 370 2.52 27.06 -7.85
C ASN A 370 1.01 27.10 -7.61
N LYS A 371 0.25 27.72 -8.53
CA LYS A 371 -1.22 27.76 -8.51
C LYS A 371 -1.84 26.39 -8.85
N CYS A 372 -1.57 25.36 -8.04
CA CYS A 372 -2.20 24.06 -8.17
C CYS A 372 -3.73 24.23 -8.13
N LYS A 373 -4.42 23.80 -9.19
CA LYS A 373 -5.89 23.84 -9.32
C LYS A 373 -6.54 22.49 -9.00
N ALA A 374 -5.77 21.52 -8.51
CA ALA A 374 -6.29 20.20 -8.15
C ALA A 374 -6.80 20.22 -6.71
N TYR A 375 -7.87 19.48 -6.45
CA TYR A 375 -8.44 19.32 -5.12
C TYR A 375 -8.63 17.83 -4.80
N PHE A 376 -8.21 17.44 -3.59
CA PHE A 376 -8.19 16.07 -3.11
C PHE A 376 -9.08 15.96 -1.86
N PRO A 377 -10.37 15.61 -2.02
CA PRO A 377 -11.35 15.72 -0.94
C PRO A 377 -11.20 14.65 0.15
N ASN A 378 -10.59 13.50 -0.16
CA ASN A 378 -10.67 12.29 0.67
C ASN A 378 -9.29 11.75 1.11
N VAL A 379 -8.26 12.60 1.17
CA VAL A 379 -6.90 12.19 1.58
C VAL A 379 -6.89 11.82 3.06
N THR A 380 -6.33 10.65 3.36
CA THR A 380 -6.15 10.13 4.72
C THR A 380 -4.68 10.06 5.14
N SER A 381 -3.76 10.02 4.17
CA SER A 381 -2.31 10.04 4.38
C SER A 381 -1.69 11.10 3.49
N LEU A 382 -0.99 12.06 4.08
CA LEU A 382 -0.37 13.17 3.40
C LEU A 382 1.13 13.16 3.67
N GLU A 383 1.94 13.18 2.62
CA GLU A 383 3.40 13.29 2.68
C GLU A 383 3.84 14.63 2.07
N LEU A 384 4.60 15.42 2.82
CA LEU A 384 5.15 16.70 2.38
C LEU A 384 6.64 16.53 2.06
N ARG A 385 6.98 16.52 0.77
CA ARG A 385 8.34 16.39 0.24
C ARG A 385 8.90 17.77 -0.06
N MET A 386 9.50 18.37 0.96
CA MET A 386 10.16 19.67 0.84
C MET A 386 11.68 19.49 0.91
N ASN A 387 12.45 20.40 0.30
CA ASN A 387 13.91 20.31 0.33
C ASN A 387 14.50 20.82 1.65
N LEU A 388 14.02 20.30 2.80
CA LEU A 388 14.46 20.72 4.13
C LEU A 388 14.31 22.23 4.39
N GLU A 389 13.45 22.93 3.64
CA GLU A 389 13.02 24.28 3.98
C GLU A 389 11.83 24.21 4.95
N SER A 390 11.65 25.25 5.76
CA SER A 390 10.49 25.38 6.62
C SER A 390 9.25 25.74 5.81
N LEU A 391 8.10 25.12 6.12
CA LEU A 391 6.80 25.56 5.59
C LEU A 391 6.61 27.06 5.84
N SER A 392 6.09 27.79 4.85
CA SER A 392 5.63 29.17 5.02
C SER A 392 4.13 29.22 5.36
N ILE A 393 3.65 30.37 5.87
CA ILE A 393 2.21 30.60 6.12
C ILE A 393 1.42 30.42 4.83
N GLU A 394 1.90 31.01 3.74
CA GLU A 394 1.24 30.95 2.44
C GLU A 394 1.15 29.50 1.90
N GLN A 395 2.22 28.71 2.06
CA GLN A 395 2.21 27.29 1.68
C GLN A 395 1.19 26.50 2.52
N THR A 396 1.08 26.80 3.81
CA THR A 396 0.10 26.17 4.71
C THR A 396 -1.35 26.50 4.30
N GLU A 397 -1.64 27.77 3.99
CA GLU A 397 -2.96 28.18 3.51
C GLU A 397 -3.33 27.57 2.16
N ARG A 398 -2.33 27.39 1.27
CA ARG A 398 -2.51 26.73 -0.02
C ARG A 398 -2.74 25.24 0.12
N LEU A 399 -2.08 24.58 1.08
CA LEU A 399 -2.29 23.15 1.33
C LEU A 399 -3.77 22.82 1.60
N VAL A 400 -4.47 23.68 2.37
CA VAL A 400 -5.91 23.52 2.66
C VAL A 400 -6.80 23.69 1.42
N LYS A 401 -6.32 24.43 0.42
CA LYS A 401 -7.02 24.58 -0.87
C LYS A 401 -6.82 23.37 -1.79
N ILE A 402 -5.74 22.62 -1.59
CA ILE A 402 -5.42 21.42 -2.36
C ILE A 402 -6.02 20.17 -1.71
N VAL A 403 -6.00 20.08 -0.38
CA VAL A 403 -6.40 18.88 0.37
C VAL A 403 -7.45 19.25 1.39
N ASN A 404 -8.45 18.41 1.59
CA ASN A 404 -9.31 18.49 2.77
C ASN A 404 -8.56 17.96 4.01
N PRO A 405 -8.11 18.81 4.95
CA PRO A 405 -7.29 18.37 6.07
C PRO A 405 -8.10 17.57 7.11
N PHE A 406 -9.44 17.68 7.10
CA PHE A 406 -10.31 17.02 8.08
C PHE A 406 -10.16 15.48 8.08
N HIS A 407 -9.90 14.89 6.91
CA HIS A 407 -9.78 13.44 6.76
C HIS A 407 -8.36 12.91 6.97
N VAL A 408 -7.37 13.78 7.12
CA VAL A 408 -5.96 13.40 7.25
C VAL A 408 -5.73 12.75 8.61
N LYS A 409 -5.35 11.47 8.59
CA LYS A 409 -5.00 10.66 9.77
C LYS A 409 -3.51 10.49 9.94
N PHE A 410 -2.76 10.51 8.83
CA PHE A 410 -1.32 10.34 8.78
C PHE A 410 -0.67 11.52 8.08
N LEU A 411 0.29 12.15 8.74
CA LEU A 411 1.07 13.23 8.18
C LEU A 411 2.56 12.84 8.20
N ASP A 412 3.21 12.95 7.06
CA ASP A 412 4.65 12.78 6.92
C ASP A 412 5.32 14.11 6.60
N ILE A 413 6.11 14.60 7.55
CA ILE A 413 6.90 15.82 7.48
C ILE A 413 8.37 15.54 7.72
N SER A 414 8.83 14.31 7.51
CA SER A 414 10.23 13.94 7.72
C SER A 414 11.21 14.73 6.84
N HIS A 415 10.74 15.17 5.68
CA HIS A 415 11.52 15.94 4.72
C HIS A 415 11.46 17.46 4.94
N VAL A 416 10.68 17.94 5.93
CA VAL A 416 10.46 19.38 6.14
C VAL A 416 11.26 19.86 7.37
N ASP A 417 11.99 20.97 7.27
CA ASP A 417 12.68 21.56 8.42
C ASP A 417 11.74 22.44 9.22
N ASN A 418 10.92 21.81 10.05
CA ASN A 418 9.85 22.49 10.79
C ASN A 418 10.30 23.05 12.14
N ARG A 419 11.37 23.85 12.20
CA ARG A 419 11.73 24.53 13.47
C ARG A 419 10.68 25.55 13.92
N ASN A 420 9.81 26.00 13.02
CA ASN A 420 8.75 26.95 13.33
C ASN A 420 7.51 26.22 13.87
N SER A 421 7.43 26.09 15.19
CA SER A 421 6.32 25.41 15.88
C SER A 421 4.95 26.08 15.63
N SER A 422 4.91 27.41 15.43
CA SER A 422 3.66 28.15 15.21
C SER A 422 2.95 27.75 13.91
N LEU A 423 3.69 27.36 12.88
CA LEU A 423 3.13 26.93 11.60
C LEU A 423 2.63 25.49 11.67
N LEU A 424 3.38 24.63 12.36
CA LEU A 424 2.92 23.27 12.64
C LEU A 424 1.64 23.24 13.47
N LEU A 425 1.52 24.13 14.45
CA LEU A 425 0.30 24.27 15.24
C LEU A 425 -0.90 24.59 14.36
N LYS A 426 -0.79 25.61 13.50
CA LYS A 426 -1.84 25.97 12.54
C LYS A 426 -2.21 24.80 11.62
N LEU A 427 -1.22 24.01 11.20
CA LEU A 427 -1.46 22.84 10.37
C LEU A 427 -2.20 21.73 11.14
N PHE A 428 -1.80 21.47 12.38
CA PHE A 428 -2.41 20.44 13.24
C PHE A 428 -3.83 20.82 13.67
N ASP A 429 -4.11 22.10 13.87
CA ASP A 429 -5.46 22.62 14.16
C ASP A 429 -6.48 22.24 13.08
N GLN A 430 -6.01 22.16 11.83
CA GLN A 430 -6.85 21.84 10.67
C GLN A 430 -7.01 20.33 10.46
N MET A 431 -6.24 19.50 11.16
CA MET A 431 -6.21 18.03 11.04
C MET A 431 -6.69 17.36 12.34
N PRO A 432 -7.97 17.50 12.72
CA PRO A 432 -8.47 17.00 14.00
C PRO A 432 -8.41 15.47 14.14
N GLN A 433 -8.29 14.73 13.03
CA GLN A 433 -8.21 13.26 12.99
C GLN A 433 -6.76 12.74 12.96
N LEU A 434 -5.76 13.62 13.09
CA LEU A 434 -4.35 13.25 13.04
C LEU A 434 -4.01 12.30 14.20
N SER A 435 -3.55 11.10 13.84
CA SER A 435 -3.22 10.03 14.78
C SER A 435 -1.87 9.39 14.50
N GLY A 436 -1.28 9.60 13.32
CA GLY A 436 0.08 9.21 13.02
C GLY A 436 0.91 10.33 12.42
N LEU A 437 2.18 10.36 12.81
CA LEU A 437 3.17 11.36 12.42
C LEU A 437 4.47 10.68 12.01
N SER A 438 4.98 11.01 10.83
CA SER A 438 6.36 10.75 10.46
C SER A 438 7.15 12.07 10.51
N VAL A 439 8.33 12.04 11.13
CA VAL A 439 9.12 13.26 11.37
C VAL A 439 10.61 12.93 11.44
N ALA A 440 11.46 13.88 11.05
CA ALA A 440 12.89 13.75 11.24
C ALA A 440 13.27 13.86 12.72
N ARG A 441 14.21 13.04 13.19
CA ARG A 441 14.70 13.03 14.57
C ARG A 441 15.06 14.43 15.09
N ARG A 442 15.75 15.22 14.27
CA ARG A 442 16.17 16.60 14.58
C ARG A 442 15.01 17.55 14.89
N ALA A 443 13.86 17.36 14.23
CA ALA A 443 12.70 18.24 14.41
C ALA A 443 11.97 17.95 15.72
N ILE A 444 11.98 16.70 16.21
CA ILE A 444 11.32 16.33 17.46
C ILE A 444 11.90 17.12 18.64
N ALA A 445 13.22 17.33 18.68
CA ALA A 445 13.85 18.12 19.74
C ALA A 445 13.32 19.55 19.81
N ALA A 446 13.08 20.18 18.65
CA ALA A 446 12.45 21.49 18.57
C ALA A 446 10.98 21.45 19.00
N PHE A 447 10.24 20.39 18.62
CA PHE A 447 8.82 20.27 18.97
C PHE A 447 8.61 20.14 20.47
N LEU A 448 9.49 19.41 21.15
CA LEU A 448 9.43 19.24 22.59
C LEU A 448 9.68 20.54 23.36
N ASN A 449 10.21 21.59 22.73
CA ASN A 449 10.39 22.88 23.39
C ASN A 449 9.12 23.75 23.35
N ASP A 450 8.10 23.37 22.58
CA ASP A 450 6.83 24.11 22.46
C ASP A 450 5.70 23.35 23.18
N ASP A 451 5.19 23.93 24.28
CA ASP A 451 4.17 23.30 25.12
C ASP A 451 2.81 23.17 24.45
N GLU A 452 2.44 24.09 23.55
CA GLU A 452 1.19 23.98 22.79
C GLU A 452 1.29 22.84 21.78
N LEU A 453 2.41 22.75 21.05
CA LEU A 453 2.61 21.66 20.09
C LEU A 453 2.64 20.30 20.79
N CYS A 454 3.24 20.25 21.98
CA CYS A 454 3.23 19.07 22.84
C CYS A 454 1.81 18.57 23.16
N LYS A 455 0.81 19.46 23.32
CA LYS A 455 -0.59 19.04 23.55
C LYS A 455 -1.17 18.28 22.37
N TYR A 456 -0.82 18.65 21.14
CA TYR A 456 -1.23 17.93 19.93
C TYR A 456 -0.51 16.60 19.81
N LEU A 457 0.82 16.61 20.02
CA LEU A 457 1.64 15.41 19.93
C LEU A 457 1.23 14.32 20.93
N ARG A 458 0.64 14.69 22.08
CA ARG A 458 0.02 13.74 23.02
C ARG A 458 -1.10 12.90 22.42
N LYS A 459 -1.74 13.33 21.33
CA LYS A 459 -2.80 12.57 20.65
C LYS A 459 -2.24 11.55 19.65
N VAL A 460 -0.97 11.67 19.27
CA VAL A 460 -0.32 10.80 18.30
C VAL A 460 -0.18 9.38 18.87
N GLN A 461 -0.66 8.39 18.11
CA GLN A 461 -0.60 6.97 18.46
C GLN A 461 0.43 6.22 17.62
N ARG A 462 0.78 6.73 16.44
CA ARG A 462 1.77 6.17 15.52
C ARG A 462 2.88 7.19 15.27
N LEU A 463 4.09 6.90 15.71
CA LEU A 463 5.24 7.76 15.47
C LEU A 463 6.27 7.03 14.61
N HIS A 464 6.65 7.65 13.51
CA HIS A 464 7.75 7.22 12.67
C HIS A 464 8.86 8.28 12.73
N VAL A 465 10.02 7.91 13.27
CA VAL A 465 11.16 8.80 13.40
C VAL A 465 12.19 8.40 12.34
N MET A 466 12.44 9.31 11.40
CA MET A 466 13.46 9.13 10.38
C MET A 466 14.74 9.85 10.79
N GLU A 467 15.88 9.18 10.64
CA GLU A 467 17.20 9.77 10.85
C GLU A 467 17.87 9.96 9.47
N TYR A 468 18.13 11.21 9.10
CA TYR A 468 18.82 11.56 7.86
C TYR A 468 20.22 12.08 8.18
N GLY A 469 21.24 11.44 7.60
CA GLY A 469 22.62 11.88 7.67
C GLY A 469 23.43 11.28 8.82
N TRP A 470 24.75 11.25 8.62
CA TRP A 470 25.73 10.72 9.57
C TRP A 470 26.11 11.73 10.67
N TRP A 471 25.60 12.96 10.58
CA TRP A 471 25.92 14.03 11.50
C TRP A 471 25.27 13.73 12.85
N ILE A 472 26.09 13.17 13.74
CA ILE A 472 25.78 12.89 15.13
C ILE A 472 25.55 14.24 15.80
N THR A 473 24.32 14.72 15.83
CA THR A 473 23.96 15.59 16.94
C THR A 473 23.84 14.68 18.15
N GLU A 474 24.71 14.87 19.14
CA GLU A 474 24.66 14.22 20.48
C GLU A 474 23.35 14.49 21.24
N ASP A 475 22.38 15.14 20.60
CA ASP A 475 21.10 15.48 21.19
C ASP A 475 20.32 14.18 21.44
N ASP A 476 20.40 13.74 22.69
CA ASP A 476 19.85 12.49 23.16
C ASP A 476 18.35 12.64 23.39
N LEU A 477 17.62 12.71 22.27
CA LEU A 477 16.18 12.85 22.23
C LEU A 477 15.48 11.88 23.20
N PHE A 478 16.00 10.64 23.29
CA PHE A 478 15.47 9.56 24.12
C PHE A 478 15.95 9.60 25.58
N GLN A 479 16.79 10.57 25.98
CA GLN A 479 17.03 10.88 27.40
C GLN A 479 16.05 11.93 27.94
N ARG A 480 15.44 12.73 27.08
CA ARG A 480 14.55 13.81 27.53
C ARG A 480 13.28 13.22 28.13
N ASN A 481 13.05 13.45 29.43
CA ASN A 481 11.81 13.02 30.10
C ASN A 481 10.55 13.54 29.39
N LYS A 482 10.65 14.74 28.82
CA LYS A 482 9.58 15.38 28.07
C LYS A 482 9.16 14.59 26.83
N PHE A 483 10.08 13.85 26.18
CA PHE A 483 9.73 12.97 25.06
C PHE A 483 8.68 11.94 25.50
N TYR A 484 8.94 11.22 26.59
CA TYR A 484 8.03 10.17 27.08
C TYR A 484 6.74 10.71 27.67
N GLU A 485 6.76 11.93 28.23
CA GLU A 485 5.53 12.60 28.66
C GLU A 485 4.62 12.90 27.46
N VAL A 486 5.19 13.53 26.43
CA VAL A 486 4.47 13.95 25.23
C VAL A 486 4.00 12.74 24.44
N PHE A 487 4.84 11.73 24.28
CA PHE A 487 4.57 10.56 23.46
C PHE A 487 4.08 9.34 24.27
N SER A 488 3.54 9.57 25.47
CA SER A 488 3.02 8.52 26.36
C SER A 488 1.87 7.69 25.76
N ASN A 489 1.20 8.20 24.72
CA ASN A 489 0.10 7.54 24.02
C ASN A 489 0.53 6.75 22.77
N ILE A 490 1.82 6.68 22.46
CA ILE A 490 2.32 5.89 21.33
C ILE A 490 1.97 4.42 21.54
N LYS A 491 1.33 3.85 20.51
CA LYS A 491 1.10 2.42 20.34
C LYS A 491 2.07 1.81 19.34
N HIS A 492 2.46 2.58 18.33
CA HIS A 492 3.36 2.14 17.27
C HIS A 492 4.54 3.09 17.15
N LEU A 493 5.73 2.57 17.41
CA LEU A 493 6.98 3.29 17.24
C LEU A 493 7.78 2.64 16.11
N ARG A 494 8.12 3.42 15.09
CA ARG A 494 9.05 3.03 14.04
C ARG A 494 10.25 3.96 14.04
N LEU A 495 11.45 3.39 14.05
CA LEU A 495 12.71 4.11 14.00
C LEU A 495 13.50 3.64 12.78
N GLU A 496 13.95 4.58 11.96
CA GLU A 496 14.83 4.29 10.83
C GLU A 496 16.22 4.90 11.02
N HIS A 497 17.25 4.08 10.82
CA HIS A 497 18.67 4.42 10.93
C HIS A 497 19.10 4.86 12.35
N GLY A 498 18.39 4.40 13.38
CA GLY A 498 18.69 4.76 14.77
C GLY A 498 19.95 4.11 15.31
N ARG A 499 20.83 4.86 15.99
CA ARG A 499 21.94 4.30 16.80
C ARG A 499 21.42 3.93 18.20
N GLY A 500 20.71 2.82 18.31
CA GLY A 500 19.74 2.57 19.38
C GLY A 500 20.22 2.05 20.74
N ILE A 501 21.53 2.05 21.06
CA ILE A 501 22.02 1.55 22.37
C ILE A 501 21.32 2.25 23.55
N ARG A 502 20.98 3.54 23.41
CA ARG A 502 20.34 4.33 24.48
C ARG A 502 18.81 4.27 24.48
N LEU A 503 18.19 3.73 23.43
CA LEU A 503 16.74 3.50 23.39
C LEU A 503 16.35 2.35 24.35
N LEU A 504 17.22 1.34 24.46
CA LEU A 504 17.04 0.14 25.29
C LEU A 504 16.64 0.44 26.73
N SER A 505 17.29 1.42 27.37
CA SER A 505 17.04 1.74 28.78
C SER A 505 15.71 2.44 29.00
N SER A 506 15.17 3.11 27.98
CA SER A 506 14.04 4.03 28.12
C SER A 506 12.72 3.57 27.50
N LEU A 507 12.70 2.47 26.74
CA LEU A 507 11.47 1.92 26.14
C LEU A 507 10.36 1.61 27.16
N ASN A 508 10.74 1.22 28.40
CA ASN A 508 9.77 0.96 29.47
C ASN A 508 8.89 2.15 29.84
N ARG A 509 9.24 3.34 29.37
CA ARG A 509 8.53 4.59 29.62
C ARG A 509 7.40 4.86 28.61
N LEU A 510 7.19 3.96 27.65
CA LEU A 510 6.08 3.99 26.68
C LEU A 510 5.06 2.90 27.04
N PRO A 511 4.15 3.14 28.00
CA PRO A 511 3.31 2.08 28.59
C PRO A 511 2.24 1.52 27.64
N LYS A 512 1.95 2.21 26.54
CA LYS A 512 0.95 1.79 25.55
C LYS A 512 1.56 1.18 24.29
N LEU A 513 2.88 1.01 24.26
CA LEU A 513 3.59 0.48 23.10
C LEU A 513 3.13 -0.96 22.85
N SER A 514 2.47 -1.18 21.71
CA SER A 514 2.03 -2.51 21.28
C SER A 514 2.88 -3.05 20.14
N THR A 515 3.46 -2.17 19.31
CA THR A 515 4.41 -2.56 18.28
C THR A 515 5.64 -1.68 18.21
N PHE A 516 6.79 -2.30 17.96
CA PHE A 516 8.07 -1.63 17.79
C PHE A 516 8.76 -2.09 16.49
N GLU A 517 9.17 -1.15 15.66
CA GLU A 517 9.98 -1.43 14.46
C GLU A 517 11.24 -0.58 14.51
N GLU A 518 12.39 -1.22 14.38
CA GLU A 518 13.68 -0.53 14.29
C GLU A 518 14.45 -1.06 13.08
N LYS A 519 14.87 -0.15 12.21
CA LYS A 519 15.90 -0.41 11.21
C LYS A 519 17.20 0.20 11.69
N TRP A 520 18.18 -0.66 11.91
CA TRP A 520 19.46 -0.28 12.45
C TRP A 520 20.58 -0.48 11.42
N VAL A 521 21.44 0.52 11.29
CA VAL A 521 22.70 0.42 10.55
C VAL A 521 23.83 0.37 11.58
N THR A 522 24.58 -0.72 11.62
CA THR A 522 25.73 -0.86 12.53
C THR A 522 26.87 -1.65 11.89
N GLN A 523 28.09 -1.29 12.31
CA GLN A 523 29.33 -1.97 11.94
C GLN A 523 29.76 -3.02 12.99
N LYS A 524 29.26 -2.97 14.24
CA LYS A 524 29.79 -3.79 15.34
C LYS A 524 28.70 -4.49 16.16
N SER A 525 28.81 -5.82 16.25
CA SER A 525 28.02 -6.75 17.09
C SER A 525 26.48 -6.63 16.99
N PRO A 526 25.92 -6.76 15.78
CA PRO A 526 24.48 -6.61 15.54
C PRO A 526 23.59 -7.55 16.37
N GLU A 527 24.03 -8.80 16.56
CA GLU A 527 23.23 -9.84 17.22
C GLU A 527 23.07 -9.62 18.73
N LEU A 528 24.08 -9.07 19.40
CA LEU A 528 24.01 -8.80 20.84
C LEU A 528 22.95 -7.75 21.14
N TYR A 529 22.98 -6.64 20.40
CA TYR A 529 21.98 -5.58 20.53
C TYR A 529 20.59 -6.07 20.13
N ARG A 530 20.48 -6.83 19.03
CA ARG A 530 19.21 -7.44 18.61
C ARG A 530 18.60 -8.25 19.74
N SER A 531 19.40 -9.08 20.40
CA SER A 531 18.97 -9.93 21.51
C SER A 531 18.57 -9.10 22.75
N GLN A 532 19.32 -8.05 23.08
CA GLN A 532 18.99 -7.14 24.18
C GLN A 532 17.69 -6.37 23.92
N MET A 533 17.50 -5.86 22.70
CA MET A 533 16.30 -5.13 22.30
C MET A 533 15.08 -6.06 22.26
N ALA A 534 15.23 -7.25 21.67
CA ALA A 534 14.23 -8.31 21.70
C ALA A 534 13.74 -8.59 23.13
N SER A 535 14.67 -8.91 24.03
CA SER A 535 14.35 -9.17 25.45
C SER A 535 13.63 -8.00 26.11
N LYS A 536 14.01 -6.76 25.77
CA LYS A 536 13.39 -5.57 26.36
C LYS A 536 11.97 -5.33 25.86
N VAL A 537 11.74 -5.50 24.57
CA VAL A 537 10.40 -5.32 23.99
C VAL A 537 9.46 -6.46 24.39
N GLU A 538 10.00 -7.67 24.61
CA GLU A 538 9.26 -8.79 25.21
C GLU A 538 8.77 -8.49 26.62
N GLN A 539 9.61 -7.85 27.46
CA GLN A 539 9.19 -7.39 28.81
C GLN A 539 8.04 -6.39 28.74
N LEU A 540 7.92 -5.63 27.65
CA LEU A 540 6.83 -4.68 27.42
C LEU A 540 5.58 -5.31 26.83
N ASN A 541 5.60 -6.63 26.58
CA ASN A 541 4.54 -7.33 25.89
C ASN A 541 4.21 -6.69 24.53
N ALA A 542 5.22 -6.19 23.81
CA ALA A 542 5.06 -5.59 22.50
C ALA A 542 5.57 -6.52 21.39
N ILE A 543 4.99 -6.39 20.21
CA ILE A 543 5.40 -7.11 19.00
C ILE A 543 6.52 -6.31 18.34
N TYR A 544 7.67 -6.94 18.03
CA TYR A 544 8.83 -6.21 17.54
C TYR A 544 9.45 -6.77 16.27
N LYS A 545 9.93 -5.87 15.39
CA LYS A 545 10.84 -6.20 14.29
C LYS A 545 12.09 -5.34 14.38
N ILE A 546 13.23 -5.98 14.52
CA ILE A 546 14.54 -5.33 14.49
C ILE A 546 15.24 -5.83 13.23
N SER A 547 15.42 -4.93 12.27
CA SER A 547 16.11 -5.20 11.01
C SER A 547 17.48 -4.56 11.08
N ILE A 548 18.51 -5.31 10.70
CA ILE A 548 19.88 -4.84 10.70
C ILE A 548 20.35 -4.79 9.27
N GLU A 549 20.57 -3.57 8.79
CA GLU A 549 21.20 -3.34 7.50
C GLU A 549 22.71 -3.32 7.75
N LYS A 550 23.43 -4.28 7.16
CA LYS A 550 24.89 -4.23 7.15
C LYS A 550 25.26 -3.03 6.32
N GLU A 551 26.05 -2.13 6.91
CA GLU A 551 26.74 -1.12 6.15
C GLU A 551 27.65 -1.87 5.18
N GLU A 552 27.45 -1.66 3.88
CA GLU A 552 28.45 -2.10 2.90
C GLU A 552 29.71 -1.30 3.25
N GLU A 553 30.73 -1.98 3.79
CA GLU A 553 32.06 -1.38 3.98
C GLU A 553 32.50 -0.90 2.61
N TRP A 554 32.53 0.42 2.44
CA TRP A 554 33.22 1.02 1.31
C TRP A 554 34.70 0.77 1.60
N ASP A 555 35.32 -0.12 0.83
CA ASP A 555 36.77 -0.22 0.78
C ASP A 555 37.28 1.15 0.31
N ASP A 556 37.60 2.02 1.26
CA ASP A 556 38.12 3.37 1.09
C ASP A 556 39.61 3.30 0.68
N ASP A 557 39.92 2.46 -0.31
CA ASP A 557 41.26 2.24 -0.86
C ASP A 557 41.64 3.33 -1.89
N SER A 558 40.78 4.33 -2.13
CA SER A 558 41.15 5.51 -2.91
C SER A 558 41.67 6.62 -2.00
N SER A 559 42.90 6.44 -1.52
CA SER A 559 43.69 7.51 -0.91
C SER A 559 44.14 8.51 -1.99
N ASP A 560 43.23 9.28 -2.55
CA ASP A 560 43.59 10.47 -3.34
C ASP A 560 42.62 11.63 -3.02
N THR A 561 43.24 12.77 -2.74
CA THR A 561 42.69 14.00 -2.19
C THR A 561 41.61 14.62 -3.09
N ASP A 562 40.34 14.59 -2.62
CA ASP A 562 39.30 15.63 -2.78
C ASP A 562 37.92 15.04 -2.35
N SER A 563 37.73 14.84 -1.04
CA SER A 563 36.63 14.02 -0.50
C SER A 563 35.35 14.78 -0.10
N ASP A 564 35.30 16.12 -0.19
CA ASP A 564 34.11 16.86 0.26
C ASP A 564 32.98 16.96 -0.80
N HIS A 565 33.25 16.70 -2.08
CA HIS A 565 32.25 16.79 -3.16
C HIS A 565 31.61 15.46 -3.58
N HIS A 566 32.18 14.31 -3.20
CA HIS A 566 31.64 13.00 -3.60
C HIS A 566 30.42 12.54 -2.77
N TRP A 567 30.25 13.02 -1.53
CA TRP A 567 29.18 12.58 -0.64
C TRP A 567 27.77 13.06 -1.02
N TYR A 568 27.65 14.29 -1.53
CA TYR A 568 26.36 14.79 -2.05
C TYR A 568 25.95 14.08 -3.34
N SER A 569 26.92 13.67 -4.17
CA SER A 569 26.69 12.94 -5.41
C SER A 569 26.11 11.54 -5.15
N TYR A 570 26.58 10.81 -4.13
CA TYR A 570 26.12 9.45 -3.87
C TYR A 570 24.66 9.35 -3.37
N TYR A 571 24.21 10.25 -2.49
CA TYR A 571 22.80 10.27 -2.08
C TYR A 571 21.89 10.86 -3.16
N ASP A 572 22.41 11.76 -3.99
CA ASP A 572 21.71 12.22 -5.19
C ASP A 572 21.67 11.11 -6.27
N GLU A 573 22.67 10.23 -6.36
CA GLU A 573 22.69 9.03 -7.20
C GLU A 573 21.78 7.92 -6.68
N LYS A 574 21.74 7.64 -5.36
CA LYS A 574 20.75 6.71 -4.79
C LYS A 574 19.34 7.29 -4.94
N ARG A 575 19.13 8.59 -4.75
CA ARG A 575 17.89 9.28 -5.14
C ARG A 575 17.60 9.03 -6.63
N LYS A 576 18.54 9.28 -7.54
CA LYS A 576 18.37 9.05 -8.99
C LYS A 576 18.12 7.58 -9.34
N LYS A 577 18.71 6.61 -8.63
CA LYS A 577 18.53 5.17 -8.83
C LYS A 577 17.18 4.66 -8.32
N TYR A 578 16.57 5.35 -7.35
CA TYR A 578 15.16 5.20 -6.99
C TYR A 578 14.19 5.93 -7.95
N TYR A 579 14.72 6.76 -8.87
CA TYR A 579 13.91 7.56 -9.81
C TYR A 579 14.08 7.17 -11.30
N TYR A 580 15.10 6.40 -11.67
CA TYR A 580 15.33 5.85 -13.00
C TYR A 580 15.76 4.38 -12.90
N THR A 581 14.82 3.47 -13.08
CA THR A 581 15.08 2.07 -13.43
C THR A 581 14.56 1.80 -14.84
N SER A 582 15.29 2.29 -15.83
CA SER A 582 15.20 1.82 -17.22
C SER A 582 16.43 2.36 -17.95
N ASP A 583 17.50 1.54 -18.09
CA ASP A 583 18.38 1.49 -19.28
C ASP A 583 19.72 0.75 -19.09
N THR A 584 20.08 0.26 -17.91
CA THR A 584 21.32 -0.52 -17.74
C THR A 584 21.08 -2.02 -17.66
N ASN A 585 20.64 -2.66 -18.75
CA ASN A 585 20.43 -4.11 -18.79
C ASN A 585 20.93 -4.85 -20.05
N LEU A 586 21.93 -4.30 -20.78
CA LEU A 586 22.58 -5.05 -21.87
C LEU A 586 24.06 -5.42 -21.65
N GLN A 587 24.74 -4.90 -20.63
CA GLN A 587 26.16 -5.22 -20.38
C GLN A 587 26.41 -6.16 -19.17
N SER A 588 25.41 -6.42 -18.32
CA SER A 588 25.53 -7.31 -17.16
C SER A 588 25.33 -8.80 -17.49
N PHE A 589 24.72 -9.10 -18.64
CA PHE A 589 24.33 -10.48 -19.01
C PHE A 589 25.52 -11.37 -19.41
N ASP A 590 26.56 -10.81 -20.05
CA ASP A 590 27.73 -11.59 -20.47
C ASP A 590 28.71 -11.90 -19.33
N ARG A 591 28.75 -11.06 -18.28
CA ARG A 591 29.58 -11.32 -17.08
C ARG A 591 28.98 -12.41 -16.19
N SER A 592 27.65 -12.50 -16.09
CA SER A 592 26.98 -13.52 -15.26
C SER A 592 27.15 -14.95 -15.80
N ARG A 593 27.23 -15.11 -17.13
CA ARG A 593 27.49 -16.42 -17.77
C ARG A 593 28.91 -16.94 -17.52
N ALA A 594 29.90 -16.04 -17.39
CA ALA A 594 31.27 -16.41 -17.09
C ALA A 594 31.46 -16.85 -15.63
N TYR A 595 30.76 -16.23 -14.67
CA TYR A 595 30.81 -16.60 -13.26
C TYR A 595 30.06 -17.91 -12.93
N SER A 596 28.93 -18.17 -13.59
CA SER A 596 28.15 -19.41 -13.38
C SER A 596 28.91 -20.67 -13.83
N LYS A 597 29.67 -20.60 -14.93
CA LYS A 597 30.53 -21.72 -15.36
C LYS A 597 31.68 -21.99 -14.38
N ARG A 598 32.28 -20.95 -13.79
CA ARG A 598 33.39 -21.10 -12.83
C ARG A 598 32.93 -21.70 -11.51
N SER A 599 31.76 -21.30 -11.02
CA SER A 599 31.16 -21.83 -9.77
C SER A 599 30.69 -23.30 -9.88
N GLN A 600 30.19 -23.72 -11.04
CA GLN A 600 29.84 -25.14 -11.28
C GLN A 600 31.07 -26.06 -11.33
N GLU A 601 32.22 -25.55 -11.73
CA GLU A 601 33.46 -26.31 -11.83
C GLU A 601 34.20 -26.42 -10.47
N GLU A 602 34.02 -25.43 -9.58
CA GLU A 602 34.49 -25.48 -8.18
C GLU A 602 33.62 -26.40 -7.30
N ASN A 603 32.29 -26.40 -7.48
CA ASN A 603 31.39 -27.30 -6.76
C ASN A 603 31.61 -28.79 -7.11
N ARG A 604 32.11 -29.10 -8.31
CA ARG A 604 32.52 -30.47 -8.68
C ARG A 604 33.80 -30.93 -7.98
N LYS A 605 34.64 -30.00 -7.48
CA LYS A 605 35.88 -30.33 -6.75
C LYS A 605 35.66 -30.46 -5.24
N GLN A 606 34.64 -29.82 -4.66
CA GLN A 606 34.38 -29.85 -3.21
C GLN A 606 33.51 -31.04 -2.73
N ASN A 607 32.77 -31.72 -3.61
CA ASN A 607 31.92 -32.87 -3.23
C ASN A 607 32.68 -34.20 -3.01
N LYS A 608 33.93 -34.15 -2.55
CA LYS A 608 34.76 -35.33 -2.27
C LYS A 608 35.32 -35.43 -0.85
N THR A 609 34.70 -34.83 0.18
CA THR A 609 34.99 -35.23 1.57
C THR A 609 33.99 -34.71 2.59
N ALA A 610 33.73 -35.55 3.61
CA ALA A 610 33.11 -35.29 4.92
C ALA A 610 31.57 -35.37 5.04
N LYS A 611 31.14 -36.46 5.69
CA LYS A 611 29.88 -36.60 6.44
C LYS A 611 30.05 -36.02 7.85
N LEU A 612 29.13 -35.19 8.32
CA LEU A 612 28.80 -35.01 9.74
C LEU A 612 27.32 -34.59 9.89
N PRO A 613 26.67 -34.88 11.03
CA PRO A 613 25.22 -34.97 11.15
C PRO A 613 24.55 -33.66 11.56
N GLU A 614 23.32 -33.47 11.08
CA GLU A 614 22.41 -32.37 11.43
C GLU A 614 22.00 -32.43 12.90
N ILE A 615 22.15 -31.30 13.59
CA ILE A 615 21.60 -31.03 14.92
C ILE A 615 20.31 -30.23 14.71
N ILE A 616 19.19 -30.82 15.11
CA ILE A 616 17.86 -30.20 15.12
C ILE A 616 17.75 -29.33 16.38
N PHE A 617 17.46 -28.03 16.23
CA PHE A 617 17.07 -27.17 17.35
C PHE A 617 15.53 -27.09 17.41
N SER A 618 14.93 -27.66 18.46
CA SER A 618 13.55 -27.40 18.86
C SER A 618 13.50 -26.20 19.80
N TYR A 619 12.58 -25.27 19.55
CA TYR A 619 12.26 -24.18 20.48
C TYR A 619 11.31 -24.71 21.56
N GLU A 620 11.79 -24.81 22.81
CA GLU A 620 10.93 -24.99 23.99
C GLU A 620 10.45 -23.63 24.47
N ILE A 621 9.13 -23.42 24.47
CA ILE A 621 8.47 -22.30 25.16
C ILE A 621 8.12 -22.79 26.57
N SER A 622 8.73 -22.18 27.59
CA SER A 622 8.47 -22.51 29.00
C SER A 622 7.15 -21.90 29.47
N PHE A 623 6.22 -22.75 29.91
CA PHE A 623 4.98 -22.36 30.58
C PHE A 623 5.20 -22.27 32.09
N VAL A 624 4.87 -21.12 32.69
CA VAL A 624 4.72 -20.98 34.14
C VAL A 624 3.28 -21.37 34.51
N ASN A 625 3.13 -22.53 35.15
CA ASN A 625 1.87 -22.97 35.75
C ASN A 625 1.59 -22.18 37.04
N THR A 626 0.46 -21.47 37.08
CA THR A 626 -0.19 -21.10 38.35
C THR A 626 -1.70 -21.14 38.12
N VAL A 627 -2.32 -22.28 38.38
CA VAL A 627 -3.78 -22.40 38.49
C VAL A 627 -4.15 -22.55 39.95
N VAL A 628 -4.98 -21.61 40.38
CA VAL A 628 -5.68 -21.51 41.66
C VAL A 628 -6.61 -22.70 41.85
N SER A 629 -6.46 -23.39 42.97
CA SER A 629 -7.42 -24.35 43.52
C SER A 629 -8.54 -23.61 44.25
N ALA A 630 -9.79 -23.77 43.80
CA ALA A 630 -10.98 -23.73 44.65
C ALA A 630 -12.22 -24.12 43.81
N THR A 631 -12.75 -25.31 44.02
CA THR A 631 -14.14 -25.64 43.71
C THR A 631 -14.63 -26.64 44.74
N ASP A 632 -15.32 -26.11 45.75
CA ASP A 632 -16.38 -26.81 46.47
C ASP A 632 -17.69 -26.50 45.74
N VAL A 633 -18.53 -27.52 45.51
CA VAL A 633 -19.99 -27.53 45.75
C VAL A 633 -20.58 -28.85 45.23
N ALA A 634 -21.08 -29.60 46.21
CA ALA A 634 -22.24 -30.49 46.26
C ALA A 634 -22.75 -31.19 44.98
N GLN A 635 -22.72 -32.52 45.08
CA GLN A 635 -23.62 -33.46 44.42
C GLN A 635 -25.07 -33.20 44.82
N GLU A 636 -25.99 -33.24 43.86
CA GLU A 636 -27.33 -33.81 44.05
C GLU A 636 -27.77 -34.51 42.76
N ASP A 637 -27.82 -35.83 42.85
CA ASP A 637 -28.44 -36.76 41.91
C ASP A 637 -29.97 -36.68 42.04
N VAL A 638 -30.70 -36.48 40.94
CA VAL A 638 -31.96 -37.20 40.66
C VAL A 638 -32.19 -37.25 39.14
N SER A 639 -32.12 -38.47 38.58
CA SER A 639 -32.84 -38.88 37.35
C SER A 639 -34.17 -39.54 37.76
N PRO A 640 -35.20 -39.67 36.90
CA PRO A 640 -35.14 -40.64 35.80
C PRO A 640 -35.88 -40.27 34.50
N ALA A 641 -35.44 -40.93 33.41
CA ALA A 641 -36.18 -41.53 32.28
C ALA A 641 -37.61 -41.01 31.93
N THR A 642 -38.05 -40.91 30.67
CA THR A 642 -38.21 -42.04 29.73
C THR A 642 -38.68 -41.55 28.34
N GLN A 643 -38.08 -42.15 27.31
CA GLN A 643 -38.52 -42.51 25.94
C GLN A 643 -39.82 -41.98 25.27
N SER A 644 -39.65 -41.74 23.95
CA SER A 644 -40.56 -42.07 22.83
C SER A 644 -41.81 -41.19 22.63
N LEU A 645 -42.42 -40.99 21.46
CA LEU A 645 -42.21 -41.33 20.04
C LEU A 645 -43.23 -40.46 19.26
N GLN A 646 -42.89 -40.09 18.03
CA GLN A 646 -43.81 -39.95 16.87
C GLN A 646 -44.96 -38.91 16.82
N SER A 647 -44.84 -38.06 15.79
CA SER A 647 -45.76 -37.99 14.63
C SER A 647 -46.79 -36.84 14.52
N CYS A 648 -46.81 -36.30 13.30
CA CYS A 648 -47.84 -35.45 12.66
C CYS A 648 -47.97 -34.01 13.20
N ARG A 649 -48.23 -32.97 12.41
CA ARG A 649 -48.81 -32.90 11.07
C ARG A 649 -48.51 -31.53 10.46
N THR A 650 -48.46 -31.53 9.14
CA THR A 650 -48.61 -30.43 8.20
C THR A 650 -49.64 -29.38 8.62
N GLU A 651 -49.30 -28.10 8.52
CA GLU A 651 -50.26 -27.07 8.11
C GLU A 651 -49.55 -26.00 7.28
N ALA A 652 -49.99 -25.90 6.03
CA ALA A 652 -49.63 -24.87 5.10
C ALA A 652 -50.49 -23.63 5.38
N VAL A 653 -49.87 -22.46 5.51
CA VAL A 653 -50.57 -21.18 5.38
C VAL A 653 -49.88 -20.38 4.28
N LYS A 654 -50.61 -20.26 3.17
CA LYS A 654 -50.41 -19.23 2.16
C LYS A 654 -50.76 -17.88 2.79
N SER A 655 -49.87 -16.90 2.67
CA SER A 655 -50.28 -15.50 2.69
C SER A 655 -49.50 -14.73 1.62
N VAL A 656 -50.27 -14.31 0.62
CA VAL A 656 -49.95 -13.33 -0.39
C VAL A 656 -49.91 -11.95 0.29
N SER A 657 -48.87 -11.16 0.03
CA SER A 657 -48.99 -9.69 0.06
C SER A 657 -47.89 -9.06 -0.78
N GLN A 658 -48.34 -8.31 -1.78
CA GLN A 658 -47.57 -7.56 -2.78
C GLN A 658 -46.73 -6.43 -2.15
N PRO A 659 -45.72 -5.93 -2.88
CA PRO A 659 -44.88 -4.82 -2.43
C PRO A 659 -45.62 -3.48 -2.53
N VAL A 660 -45.58 -2.72 -1.45
CA VAL A 660 -45.98 -1.30 -1.42
C VAL A 660 -44.85 -0.48 -2.01
N VAL A 661 -45.14 0.12 -3.16
CA VAL A 661 -44.38 1.21 -3.79
C VAL A 661 -44.71 2.48 -3.02
N LEU A 662 -43.69 3.18 -2.50
CA LEU A 662 -43.82 4.54 -2.00
C LEU A 662 -43.12 5.48 -2.98
N ASP A 663 -43.91 6.06 -3.87
CA ASP A 663 -43.62 7.31 -4.56
C ASP A 663 -43.60 8.45 -3.55
N TRP A 664 -42.59 9.31 -3.64
CA TRP A 664 -42.62 10.67 -3.11
C TRP A 664 -42.23 11.60 -4.26
N ASN A 665 -43.24 12.25 -4.83
CA ASN A 665 -43.14 13.48 -5.61
C ASN A 665 -44.13 14.50 -5.03
N ASP A 666 -43.88 15.76 -5.37
CA ASP A 666 -44.69 16.97 -5.16
C ASP A 666 -44.43 17.68 -3.82
N GLU A 667 -44.20 19.00 -3.73
CA GLU A 667 -44.43 20.15 -4.61
C GLU A 667 -43.49 21.29 -4.13
N ALA A 668 -42.77 21.99 -5.01
CA ALA A 668 -43.17 23.26 -5.64
C ALA A 668 -43.57 24.40 -4.68
N SER A 669 -42.79 25.49 -4.70
CA SER A 669 -43.27 26.84 -4.39
C SER A 669 -42.55 27.83 -5.29
N GLN A 670 -43.31 28.39 -6.24
CA GLN A 670 -42.93 29.48 -7.13
C GLN A 670 -43.16 30.85 -6.46
N SER A 671 -42.35 31.84 -6.82
CA SER A 671 -42.76 33.22 -7.24
C SER A 671 -41.47 34.02 -7.50
N GLU A 672 -41.18 34.37 -8.77
CA GLU A 672 -41.47 35.67 -9.42
C GLU A 672 -40.57 36.83 -8.87
N THR A 673 -39.88 37.69 -9.64
CA THR A 673 -40.06 38.22 -11.00
C THR A 673 -38.81 39.01 -11.48
N SER A 674 -38.60 39.00 -12.80
CA SER A 674 -38.14 40.10 -13.70
C SER A 674 -36.79 40.82 -13.48
N LYS A 675 -35.93 40.82 -14.51
CA LYS A 675 -35.79 41.92 -15.49
C LYS A 675 -34.66 41.67 -16.50
N ASP A 676 -35.04 41.74 -17.78
CA ASP A 676 -34.34 42.27 -18.96
C ASP A 676 -32.83 42.49 -18.92
N ASN A 677 -32.09 41.91 -19.89
CA ASN A 677 -31.47 42.70 -20.97
C ASN A 677 -30.79 41.82 -22.04
N VAL A 678 -31.18 42.10 -23.28
CA VAL A 678 -30.55 41.71 -24.56
C VAL A 678 -29.75 42.92 -25.06
N PRO A 679 -28.60 42.75 -25.75
CA PRO A 679 -28.54 43.00 -27.20
C PRO A 679 -27.70 41.93 -27.94
N LYS A 680 -28.19 41.34 -29.04
CA LYS A 680 -28.12 41.81 -30.45
C LYS A 680 -26.71 42.01 -31.03
N CYS A 681 -26.36 41.06 -31.90
CA CYS A 681 -25.59 41.10 -33.15
C CYS A 681 -24.72 42.32 -33.50
N LEU A 682 -23.51 42.06 -34.01
CA LEU A 682 -23.00 42.69 -35.23
C LEU A 682 -22.05 41.74 -35.99
N LEU A 683 -22.31 41.67 -37.30
CA LEU A 683 -21.48 41.08 -38.36
C LEU A 683 -20.25 41.95 -38.62
N SER A 684 -19.12 41.33 -39.02
CA SER A 684 -18.28 41.88 -40.09
C SER A 684 -17.43 40.80 -40.76
N THR A 685 -17.59 40.74 -42.08
CA THR A 685 -16.93 39.91 -43.09
C THR A 685 -15.57 40.46 -43.53
N SER A 686 -14.80 39.61 -44.24
CA SER A 686 -13.87 39.90 -45.37
C SER A 686 -12.55 40.64 -45.06
N PHE A 687 -11.36 40.39 -45.64
CA PHE A 687 -10.78 39.43 -46.61
C PHE A 687 -9.22 39.72 -46.63
N PRO A 688 -8.37 39.18 -47.52
CA PRO A 688 -7.01 38.70 -47.18
C PRO A 688 -5.88 39.59 -47.74
N ILE A 689 -4.62 39.31 -47.36
CA ILE A 689 -3.45 39.69 -48.14
C ILE A 689 -2.43 38.54 -48.14
N ASP A 690 -2.28 37.94 -49.33
CA ASP A 690 -1.09 37.22 -49.78
C ASP A 690 0.06 38.22 -50.00
N CYS A 691 1.29 37.85 -49.64
CA CYS A 691 2.48 38.24 -50.40
C CYS A 691 3.59 37.20 -50.24
N MET A 692 3.98 36.67 -51.40
CA MET A 692 5.19 35.91 -51.70
C MET A 692 6.47 36.70 -51.35
N ALA A 693 7.55 35.99 -50.99
CA ALA A 693 8.77 35.90 -51.82
C ALA A 693 9.95 35.26 -51.05
N ASN A 694 10.43 34.14 -51.61
CA ASN A 694 11.82 33.75 -51.86
C ASN A 694 12.94 34.36 -51.00
N ASN A 695 13.77 33.48 -50.41
CA ASN A 695 15.12 33.25 -50.95
C ASN A 695 15.77 31.99 -50.38
N ASP A 696 16.17 31.12 -51.31
CA ASP A 696 17.16 30.07 -51.15
C ASP A 696 18.53 30.65 -50.79
N THR A 697 19.33 29.92 -50.00
CA THR A 697 20.74 29.64 -50.31
C THR A 697 21.30 28.55 -49.39
N ASN A 698 21.52 27.38 -49.99
CA ASN A 698 22.42 26.33 -49.53
C ASN A 698 23.87 26.73 -49.81
N ILE A 699 24.81 26.55 -48.86
CA ILE A 699 26.17 26.03 -49.13
C ILE A 699 26.66 25.18 -47.93
N MET A 700 27.10 23.97 -48.25
CA MET A 700 27.76 22.95 -47.43
C MET A 700 29.30 23.04 -47.53
N TYR A 701 30.01 22.51 -46.50
CA TYR A 701 31.30 21.76 -46.45
C TYR A 701 32.13 22.19 -45.20
N SER A 702 32.25 21.35 -44.16
CA SER A 702 33.37 20.40 -43.88
C SER A 702 34.68 21.13 -43.46
N THR A 703 35.42 20.89 -42.36
CA THR A 703 35.92 19.62 -41.79
C THR A 703 36.63 19.85 -40.42
N ARG A 704 36.43 18.93 -39.47
CA ARG A 704 37.33 18.30 -38.45
C ARG A 704 38.44 19.04 -37.62
N ASN A 705 38.40 18.70 -36.32
CA ASN A 705 39.49 18.26 -35.40
C ASN A 705 40.30 19.28 -34.55
N THR A 706 40.10 19.26 -33.23
CA THR A 706 41.03 18.82 -32.14
C THR A 706 40.83 19.57 -30.79
N THR A 707 40.66 18.80 -29.72
CA THR A 707 40.71 19.09 -28.25
C THR A 707 42.16 19.29 -27.73
N PRO A 708 42.42 19.53 -26.42
CA PRO A 708 41.77 20.38 -25.41
C PRO A 708 42.79 21.28 -24.65
N LEU A 709 42.34 22.27 -23.86
CA LEU A 709 43.22 23.08 -22.99
C LEU A 709 42.90 22.85 -21.50
N MET A 710 43.86 22.28 -20.78
CA MET A 710 44.03 22.35 -19.32
C MET A 710 44.71 23.69 -18.97
N ILE A 711 44.23 24.39 -17.94
CA ILE A 711 45.03 25.42 -17.24
C ILE A 711 44.93 25.16 -15.74
N ALA A 712 46.12 25.02 -15.15
CA ALA A 712 46.39 24.90 -13.73
C ALA A 712 46.24 26.24 -13.00
N TYR A 713 45.74 26.21 -11.76
CA TYR A 713 45.87 27.31 -10.81
C TYR A 713 47.00 26.98 -9.83
N CYS A 714 48.04 27.82 -9.83
CA CYS A 714 49.09 27.82 -8.81
C CYS A 714 48.66 28.68 -7.60
N TYR A 715 48.76 28.09 -6.42
CA TYR A 715 48.75 28.76 -5.13
C TYR A 715 50.02 29.62 -4.96
N LEU A 716 49.85 30.84 -4.46
CA LEU A 716 50.94 31.67 -3.93
C LEU A 716 50.61 32.06 -2.50
N ASP A 717 51.35 31.44 -1.59
CA ASP A 717 51.53 31.81 -0.20
C ASP A 717 52.31 33.13 -0.11
N ASN A 718 51.87 34.06 0.74
CA ASN A 718 52.72 35.16 1.20
C ASN A 718 52.39 35.53 2.64
N SER A 719 53.23 35.04 3.54
CA SER A 719 53.37 35.52 4.91
C SER A 719 54.16 36.83 4.94
N ARG A 720 53.62 37.87 5.59
CA ARG A 720 54.23 38.57 6.76
C ARG A 720 53.62 39.94 7.02
N ALA A 721 53.13 40.08 8.25
CA ALA A 721 53.27 41.21 9.18
C ALA A 721 53.13 42.64 8.63
N SER A 722 52.10 43.37 9.06
CA SER A 722 52.13 44.20 10.29
C SER A 722 50.99 45.21 10.26
N ASP A 723 50.21 45.22 11.34
CA ASP A 723 49.39 46.35 11.80
C ASP A 723 50.26 47.62 11.93
N PRO A 724 49.72 48.86 11.82
CA PRO A 724 48.54 49.26 12.60
C PRO A 724 47.58 50.31 11.98
N CYS A 725 46.40 50.38 12.60
CA CYS A 725 45.57 51.58 12.81
C CYS A 725 45.06 52.34 11.56
N ARG A 726 43.79 52.11 11.19
CA ARG A 726 42.66 53.05 11.36
C ARG A 726 41.44 52.61 10.53
N ASP A 727 40.31 52.73 11.20
CA ASP A 727 38.90 52.82 10.76
C ASP A 727 38.22 51.62 10.09
#